data_AF-A0A358R2Q9-F1
#
_entry.id   AF-A0A358R2Q9-F1
#
_cell.length_a   1.000
_cell.length_b   1.000
_cell.length_c   1.000
_cell.angle_alpha   90.00
_cell.angle_beta   90.00
_cell.angle_gamma   90.00
#
_symmetry.space_group_name_H-M   'P 1'
#
loop_
_entity.id
_entity.type
_entity.pdbx_description
1 polymer ?
#
loop_
_entity_poly.entity_id
_entity_poly.type
_entity_poly.pdbx_seq_one_letter_code
_entity_poly.pdbx_strand_id
1 'polypeptide(L)'
;MKASKHPFSTLGSSLWHQRVAQDPSSLQELLHYADWTKDNTWAKSAASAQAQLSISRDSLADALLDLHGSWNPTKETLANIEALRDSKTVVMVTGQQCNLFGGPSMIAHKALSIIIQAKKLTKILGIYVVPVFWLADEDHDLAEVLEGHAWGASLDQVNALSMEWPEMSQEQIIASSTMVGSLALPASLRHTTEAWHMADSVRDTLSSAYSEGGSLRDGMARWLSALFGHHGLVLFSRQHDAFHEASASLLSRAVSEAERIGQALSQSTEARVASGGHQQASIDGTVLFHVNNTGQRVKWTQDQGQWRHAAMPKGESKDALLLAEYVRQHPEEVSPNVFMRLVLQSALLPVVGAALGPAELAYAGQSTKMFEWAGLCQPVWMPRYSLTLLDGGKQPWLDELGLQWTAFQQPLHELQTTWVDSLNPNELESVLSQWETLLEGQAGELAEQVKGLDATLEVSVDASRARMVKELDRVRTKIRRAIRRRESVQMSRLERLAARLMPAGALQERTIATWSVLSHFGEHVFDQLMDSLEGQEPDGHFLIQFEGVSPQAEGLGQNEDLALDKGRPHEGKDVIRRKALKERKAMDSEEYATYSKRLSNGLIELLEKTKPARIASFLPKIDAHEPDIRPAIEAAWALGVEVMVPKWSSQSPEMTFLPISSWEDVAQDDQGYLQPHGHGENEYEGPDGGVH
;
A
#
# COMPACT_ATOMS: atom_id res chain seq x y z
N MET A 1 -5.38 -16.85 1.27
CA MET A 1 -5.73 -15.49 1.74
C MET A 1 -7.23 -15.39 1.81
N LYS A 2 -7.75 -14.61 2.76
CA LYS A 2 -9.17 -14.32 2.90
C LYS A 2 -9.36 -12.82 2.92
N ALA A 3 -10.21 -12.30 2.04
CA ALA A 3 -10.57 -10.89 1.99
C ALA A 3 -11.94 -10.69 2.66
N SER A 4 -12.01 -9.81 3.66
CA SER A 4 -13.28 -9.38 4.26
C SER A 4 -13.51 -7.90 4.00
N LYS A 5 -14.64 -7.59 3.35
CA LYS A 5 -15.01 -6.22 2.97
C LYS A 5 -15.77 -5.52 4.10
N HIS A 6 -15.35 -4.30 4.42
CA HIS A 6 -15.94 -3.42 5.43
C HIS A 6 -16.38 -2.11 4.78
N PRO A 7 -17.55 -1.55 5.15
CA PRO A 7 -18.01 -0.27 4.61
C PRO A 7 -17.04 0.88 4.93
N PHE A 8 -16.85 1.84 4.02
CA PHE A 8 -16.03 3.03 4.30
C PHE A 8 -16.55 3.90 5.46
N SER A 9 -17.84 3.79 5.79
CA SER A 9 -18.43 4.43 6.97
C SER A 9 -17.81 3.97 8.28
N THR A 10 -17.25 2.75 8.33
CA THR A 10 -16.53 2.27 9.51
C THR A 10 -15.14 2.89 9.65
N LEU A 11 -14.66 3.64 8.64
CA LEU A 11 -13.32 4.21 8.57
C LEU A 11 -13.25 5.73 8.74
N GLY A 12 -14.37 6.36 9.16
CA GLY A 12 -14.45 7.82 9.23
C GLY A 12 -14.27 8.52 7.87
N SER A 13 -14.43 7.80 6.76
CA SER A 13 -14.34 8.38 5.41
C SER A 13 -15.37 9.49 5.22
N SER A 14 -15.07 10.47 4.38
CA SER A 14 -16.02 11.55 4.07
C SER A 14 -17.32 11.01 3.48
N LEU A 15 -18.45 11.68 3.75
CA LEU A 15 -19.74 11.31 3.19
C LEU A 15 -19.70 11.25 1.65
N TRP A 16 -18.94 12.14 1.03
CA TRP A 16 -18.71 12.13 -0.42
C TRP A 16 -18.05 10.82 -0.89
N HIS A 17 -16.96 10.40 -0.22
CA HIS A 17 -16.30 9.14 -0.56
C HIS A 17 -17.25 7.95 -0.40
N GLN A 18 -18.01 7.92 0.69
CA GLN A 18 -19.01 6.87 0.94
C GLN A 18 -20.07 6.83 -0.16
N ARG A 19 -20.61 7.98 -0.58
CA ARG A 19 -21.59 8.05 -1.67
C ARG A 19 -21.01 7.59 -3.01
N VAL A 20 -19.82 8.06 -3.38
CA VAL A 20 -19.17 7.58 -4.62
C VAL A 20 -18.95 6.07 -4.57
N ALA A 21 -18.53 5.51 -3.44
CA ALA A 21 -18.28 4.08 -3.32
C ALA A 21 -19.55 3.23 -3.26
N GLN A 22 -20.58 3.65 -2.53
CA GLN A 22 -21.69 2.79 -2.08
C GLN A 22 -23.07 3.18 -2.61
N ASP A 23 -23.26 4.45 -3.00
CA ASP A 23 -24.49 4.94 -3.65
C ASP A 23 -24.15 5.96 -4.75
N PRO A 24 -23.39 5.55 -5.78
CA PRO A 24 -22.94 6.48 -6.81
C PRO A 24 -24.11 6.97 -7.68
N SER A 25 -25.21 6.23 -7.78
CA SER A 25 -26.44 6.66 -8.46
C SER A 25 -26.99 7.98 -7.92
N SER A 26 -26.85 8.24 -6.62
CA SER A 26 -27.29 9.48 -5.99
C SER A 26 -26.54 10.73 -6.48
N LEU A 27 -25.45 10.57 -7.24
CA LEU A 27 -24.60 11.65 -7.74
C LEU A 27 -24.83 11.97 -9.22
N GLN A 28 -25.86 11.40 -9.86
CA GLN A 28 -26.11 11.54 -11.31
C GLN A 28 -26.31 12.99 -11.77
N GLU A 29 -26.79 13.88 -10.90
CA GLU A 29 -26.95 15.31 -11.21
C GLU A 29 -25.65 16.10 -11.05
N LEU A 30 -24.64 15.55 -10.38
CA LEU A 30 -23.38 16.22 -10.02
C LEU A 30 -22.20 15.80 -10.92
N LEU A 31 -22.24 14.59 -11.46
CA LEU A 31 -21.18 14.00 -12.27
C LEU A 31 -21.75 13.52 -13.61
N HIS A 32 -21.02 13.75 -14.71
CA HIS A 32 -21.43 13.24 -16.04
C HIS A 32 -21.57 11.71 -16.04
N TYR A 33 -20.68 11.04 -15.32
CA TYR A 33 -20.65 9.60 -15.14
C TYR A 33 -20.57 9.26 -13.66
N ALA A 34 -21.71 9.36 -12.98
CA ALA A 34 -21.79 9.13 -11.55
C ALA A 34 -21.64 7.64 -11.17
N ASP A 35 -22.36 6.76 -11.87
CA ASP A 35 -22.49 5.35 -11.49
C ASP A 35 -21.48 4.44 -12.19
N TRP A 36 -20.31 4.30 -11.56
CA TRP A 36 -19.23 3.42 -12.00
C TRP A 36 -19.58 1.92 -11.87
N THR A 37 -20.70 1.55 -11.24
CA THR A 37 -21.15 0.15 -11.14
C THR A 37 -21.93 -0.32 -12.37
N LYS A 38 -22.22 0.58 -13.32
CA LYS A 38 -23.03 0.28 -14.52
C LYS A 38 -22.18 0.23 -15.78
N ASP A 39 -22.28 -0.88 -16.52
CA ASP A 39 -21.60 -1.07 -17.81
C ASP A 39 -21.92 0.03 -18.83
N ASN A 40 -23.17 0.52 -18.86
CA ASN A 40 -23.57 1.60 -19.77
C ASN A 40 -22.85 2.93 -19.47
N THR A 41 -22.47 3.18 -18.22
CA THR A 41 -21.67 4.37 -17.86
C THR A 41 -20.30 4.30 -18.51
N TRP A 42 -19.64 3.14 -18.42
CA TRP A 42 -18.34 2.89 -19.03
C TRP A 42 -18.38 2.97 -20.55
N ALA A 43 -19.41 2.41 -21.19
CA ALA A 43 -19.57 2.48 -22.65
C ALA A 43 -19.71 3.93 -23.15
N LYS A 44 -20.50 4.76 -22.45
CA LYS A 44 -20.62 6.19 -22.77
C LYS A 44 -19.31 6.95 -22.57
N SER A 45 -18.62 6.67 -21.46
CA SER A 45 -17.33 7.30 -21.19
C SER A 45 -16.27 6.91 -22.21
N ALA A 46 -16.22 5.63 -22.62
CA ALA A 46 -15.32 5.15 -23.66
C ALA A 46 -15.56 5.85 -25.00
N ALA A 47 -16.83 6.00 -25.41
CA ALA A 47 -17.18 6.71 -26.63
C ALA A 47 -16.71 8.18 -26.60
N SER A 48 -16.84 8.86 -25.45
CA SER A 48 -16.33 10.22 -25.26
C SER A 48 -14.80 10.27 -25.23
N ALA A 49 -14.14 9.28 -24.61
CA ALA A 49 -12.69 9.21 -24.48
C ALA A 49 -11.97 8.93 -25.81
N GLN A 50 -12.67 8.29 -26.76
CA GLN A 50 -12.19 8.07 -28.13
C GLN A 50 -12.25 9.34 -29.00
N ALA A 51 -12.83 10.44 -28.50
CA ALA A 51 -12.87 11.72 -29.20
C ALA A 51 -11.48 12.39 -29.29
N GLN A 52 -11.42 13.60 -29.86
CA GLN A 52 -10.17 14.30 -30.13
C GLN A 52 -9.36 14.61 -28.87
N LEU A 53 -8.13 14.09 -28.83
CA LEU A 53 -7.08 14.43 -27.89
C LEU A 53 -6.30 15.66 -28.39
N SER A 54 -5.56 16.31 -27.50
CA SER A 54 -4.64 17.40 -27.87
C SER A 54 -3.33 16.90 -28.49
N ILE A 55 -3.10 15.59 -28.49
CA ILE A 55 -1.95 14.90 -29.08
C ILE A 55 -2.45 13.79 -30.03
N SER A 56 -1.70 13.53 -31.11
CA SER A 56 -2.01 12.39 -31.99
C SER A 56 -1.75 11.06 -31.27
N ARG A 57 -2.47 9.99 -31.65
CA ARG A 57 -2.27 8.65 -31.05
C ARG A 57 -0.85 8.13 -31.28
N ASP A 58 -0.28 8.40 -32.45
CA ASP A 58 1.10 8.02 -32.76
C ASP A 58 2.10 8.77 -31.90
N SER A 59 1.97 10.10 -31.81
CA SER A 59 2.87 10.94 -30.99
C SER A 59 2.77 10.59 -29.50
N LEU A 60 1.57 10.24 -29.01
CA LEU A 60 1.37 9.73 -27.66
C LEU A 60 2.15 8.44 -27.42
N ALA A 61 2.00 7.45 -28.32
CA ALA A 61 2.69 6.17 -28.20
C ALA A 61 4.22 6.36 -28.31
N ASP A 62 4.70 7.17 -29.27
CA ASP A 62 6.12 7.45 -29.46
C ASP A 62 6.75 8.11 -28.22
N ALA A 63 6.10 9.13 -27.65
CA ALA A 63 6.57 9.79 -26.43
C ALA A 63 6.58 8.85 -25.22
N LEU A 64 5.60 7.96 -25.11
CA LEU A 64 5.58 6.93 -24.07
C LEU A 64 6.70 5.91 -24.25
N LEU A 65 6.98 5.47 -25.48
CA LEU A 65 8.08 4.56 -25.77
C LEU A 65 9.44 5.18 -25.41
N ASP A 66 9.63 6.47 -25.73
CA ASP A 66 10.85 7.20 -25.38
C ASP A 66 11.06 7.27 -23.86
N LEU A 67 10.03 7.72 -23.11
CA LEU A 67 10.07 7.75 -21.64
C LEU A 67 10.42 6.36 -21.05
N HIS A 68 9.76 5.32 -21.53
CA HIS A 68 9.97 3.95 -21.01
C HIS A 68 11.34 3.38 -21.37
N GLY A 69 12.04 3.90 -22.38
CA GLY A 69 13.39 3.43 -22.74
C GLY A 69 14.38 3.42 -21.57
N SER A 70 14.19 4.31 -20.59
CA SER A 70 15.03 4.43 -19.38
C SER A 70 14.45 3.76 -18.11
N TRP A 71 13.26 3.16 -18.21
CA TRP A 71 12.47 2.64 -17.08
C TRP A 71 12.37 1.10 -17.05
N ASN A 72 13.18 0.41 -17.86
CA ASN A 72 13.21 -1.06 -17.95
C ASN A 72 11.82 -1.67 -18.19
N PRO A 73 11.17 -1.37 -19.33
CA PRO A 73 9.81 -1.80 -19.59
C PRO A 73 9.79 -3.29 -19.95
N THR A 74 8.70 -3.96 -19.59
CA THR A 74 8.43 -5.33 -20.04
C THR A 74 7.83 -5.34 -21.45
N LYS A 75 7.80 -6.52 -22.08
CA LYS A 75 7.11 -6.70 -23.37
C LYS A 75 5.61 -6.39 -23.27
N GLU A 76 4.97 -6.67 -22.14
CA GLU A 76 3.56 -6.39 -21.89
C GLU A 76 3.30 -4.88 -21.82
N THR A 77 4.17 -4.12 -21.13
CA THR A 77 4.08 -2.66 -21.09
C THR A 77 4.27 -2.06 -22.48
N LEU A 78 5.28 -2.52 -23.23
CA LEU A 78 5.52 -2.04 -24.60
C LEU A 78 4.35 -2.35 -25.54
N ALA A 79 3.76 -3.55 -25.45
CA ALA A 79 2.57 -3.90 -26.22
C ALA A 79 1.36 -3.00 -25.88
N ASN A 80 1.21 -2.64 -24.61
CA ASN A 80 0.15 -1.71 -24.18
C ASN A 80 0.37 -0.29 -24.70
N ILE A 81 1.61 0.19 -24.74
CA ILE A 81 1.94 1.49 -25.33
C ILE A 81 1.61 1.48 -26.82
N GLU A 82 2.02 0.43 -27.54
CA GLU A 82 1.76 0.31 -28.98
C GLU A 82 0.25 0.23 -29.28
N ALA A 83 -0.53 -0.44 -28.43
CA ALA A 83 -1.98 -0.50 -28.58
C ALA A 83 -2.67 0.87 -28.49
N LEU A 84 -2.05 1.90 -27.89
CA LEU A 84 -2.61 3.25 -27.81
C LEU A 84 -2.68 3.97 -29.16
N ARG A 85 -1.94 3.47 -30.17
CA ARG A 85 -2.04 3.95 -31.56
C ARG A 85 -3.43 3.72 -32.15
N ASP A 86 -4.11 2.65 -31.73
CA ASP A 86 -5.49 2.43 -32.16
C ASP A 86 -6.42 3.47 -31.51
N SER A 87 -7.13 4.20 -32.37
CA SER A 87 -8.18 5.16 -32.00
C SER A 87 -9.25 4.61 -31.04
N LYS A 88 -9.48 3.29 -31.03
CA LYS A 88 -10.46 2.63 -30.14
C LYS A 88 -9.92 2.35 -28.76
N THR A 89 -8.59 2.27 -28.60
CA THR A 89 -7.98 1.99 -27.30
C THR A 89 -8.18 3.17 -26.36
N VAL A 90 -8.57 2.87 -25.11
CA VAL A 90 -8.78 3.85 -24.04
C VAL A 90 -7.95 3.47 -22.81
N VAL A 91 -7.86 4.37 -21.83
CA VAL A 91 -7.02 4.14 -20.64
C VAL A 91 -7.80 4.22 -19.34
N MET A 92 -7.49 3.32 -18.40
CA MET A 92 -7.84 3.46 -16.98
C MET A 92 -6.66 4.06 -16.25
N VAL A 93 -6.89 5.13 -15.50
CA VAL A 93 -5.79 5.91 -14.91
C VAL A 93 -5.86 6.00 -13.40
N THR A 94 -4.69 6.12 -12.79
CA THR A 94 -4.52 6.57 -11.41
C THR A 94 -3.24 7.39 -11.38
N GLY A 95 -2.92 8.02 -10.26
CA GLY A 95 -1.61 8.63 -10.09
C GLY A 95 -1.22 8.77 -8.63
N GLN A 96 0.05 9.04 -8.40
CA GLN A 96 0.57 9.45 -7.09
C GLN A 96 1.85 10.24 -7.31
N GLN A 97 2.24 11.04 -6.30
CA GLN A 97 3.55 11.67 -6.23
C GLN A 97 4.68 10.64 -6.33
N CYS A 98 5.86 11.09 -6.75
CA CYS A 98 7.05 10.25 -6.86
C CYS A 98 7.74 10.12 -5.50
N ASN A 99 7.10 9.38 -4.58
CA ASN A 99 7.67 9.09 -3.26
C ASN A 99 8.99 8.33 -3.38
N LEU A 100 9.90 8.63 -2.47
CA LEU A 100 11.14 7.90 -2.32
C LEU A 100 10.87 6.47 -1.80
N PHE A 101 11.72 5.53 -2.20
CA PHE A 101 11.69 4.14 -1.74
C PHE A 101 10.32 3.45 -1.93
N GLY A 102 9.69 3.68 -3.09
CA GLY A 102 8.43 3.04 -3.44
C GLY A 102 7.20 3.55 -2.68
N GLY A 103 7.37 4.52 -1.78
CA GLY A 103 6.31 5.22 -1.06
C GLY A 103 5.34 4.32 -0.27
N PRO A 104 4.26 4.90 0.28
CA PRO A 104 3.26 4.13 1.01
C PRO A 104 2.57 3.09 0.12
N SER A 105 2.21 1.95 0.69
CA SER A 105 1.64 0.80 -0.02
C SER A 105 0.34 1.08 -0.78
N MET A 106 -0.37 2.19 -0.48
CA MET A 106 -1.47 2.67 -1.29
C MET A 106 -1.10 2.96 -2.75
N ILE A 107 0.18 3.19 -3.06
CA ILE A 107 0.70 3.30 -4.43
C ILE A 107 0.49 1.98 -5.17
N ALA A 108 0.91 0.86 -4.58
CA ALA A 108 0.68 -0.45 -5.13
C ALA A 108 -0.82 -0.77 -5.22
N HIS A 109 -1.61 -0.35 -4.22
CA HIS A 109 -3.07 -0.52 -4.23
C HIS A 109 -3.74 0.27 -5.37
N LYS A 110 -3.23 1.46 -5.70
CA LYS A 110 -3.66 2.24 -6.87
C LYS A 110 -3.33 1.52 -8.17
N ALA A 111 -2.10 1.04 -8.34
CA ALA A 111 -1.66 0.33 -9.53
C ALA A 111 -2.49 -0.94 -9.77
N LEU A 112 -2.64 -1.79 -8.75
CA LEU A 112 -3.47 -3.00 -8.88
C LEU A 112 -4.93 -2.68 -9.19
N SER A 113 -5.47 -1.56 -8.68
CA SER A 113 -6.85 -1.16 -8.94
C SER A 113 -7.11 -0.92 -10.43
N ILE A 114 -6.23 -0.16 -11.08
CA ILE A 114 -6.39 0.14 -12.51
C ILE A 114 -6.06 -1.08 -13.38
N ILE A 115 -5.17 -1.97 -12.95
CA ILE A 115 -4.88 -3.23 -13.66
C ILE A 115 -6.09 -4.16 -13.64
N ILE A 116 -6.68 -4.40 -12.46
CA ILE A 116 -7.89 -5.22 -12.31
C ILE A 116 -9.02 -4.61 -13.15
N GLN A 117 -9.24 -3.29 -13.04
CA GLN A 117 -10.32 -2.62 -13.73
C GLN A 117 -10.11 -2.59 -15.25
N ALA A 118 -8.89 -2.36 -15.74
CA ALA A 118 -8.58 -2.39 -17.18
C ALA A 118 -8.88 -3.77 -17.79
N LYS A 119 -8.48 -4.85 -17.10
CA LYS A 119 -8.81 -6.24 -17.52
C LYS A 119 -10.33 -6.47 -17.55
N LYS A 120 -11.06 -6.01 -16.54
CA LYS A 120 -12.53 -6.11 -16.47
C LYS A 120 -13.21 -5.33 -17.60
N LEU A 121 -12.85 -4.07 -17.79
CA LEU A 121 -13.46 -3.20 -18.81
C LEU A 121 -13.13 -3.64 -20.22
N THR A 122 -11.94 -4.19 -20.47
CA THR A 122 -11.61 -4.78 -21.77
C THR A 122 -12.60 -5.88 -22.15
N LYS A 123 -12.96 -6.76 -21.18
CA LYS A 123 -13.95 -7.83 -21.40
C LYS A 123 -15.36 -7.27 -21.63
N ILE A 124 -15.78 -6.27 -20.86
CA ILE A 124 -17.15 -5.73 -20.89
C ILE A 124 -17.39 -4.84 -22.12
N LEU A 125 -16.42 -4.00 -22.47
CA LEU A 125 -16.55 -3.02 -23.55
C LEU A 125 -16.18 -3.60 -24.93
N GLY A 126 -15.43 -4.70 -24.98
CA GLY A 126 -14.94 -5.28 -26.23
C GLY A 126 -13.91 -4.42 -26.97
N ILE A 127 -13.32 -3.45 -26.28
CA ILE A 127 -12.21 -2.61 -26.74
C ILE A 127 -11.05 -2.75 -25.76
N TYR A 128 -9.83 -2.47 -26.21
CA TYR A 128 -8.66 -2.57 -25.34
C TYR A 128 -8.61 -1.40 -24.35
N VAL A 129 -8.42 -1.71 -23.07
CA VAL A 129 -8.27 -0.73 -21.99
C VAL A 129 -6.90 -0.89 -21.36
N VAL A 130 -6.07 0.14 -21.44
CA VAL A 130 -4.69 0.12 -20.95
C VAL A 130 -4.62 0.73 -19.54
N PRO A 131 -4.01 0.06 -18.54
CA PRO A 131 -3.77 0.66 -17.23
C PRO A 131 -2.59 1.64 -17.30
N VAL A 132 -2.84 2.91 -16.98
CA VAL A 132 -1.82 3.97 -16.99
C VAL A 132 -1.66 4.57 -15.59
N PHE A 133 -0.45 4.57 -15.05
CA PHE A 133 -0.10 5.24 -13.80
C PHE A 133 0.56 6.60 -14.08
N TRP A 134 -0.10 7.68 -13.70
CA TRP A 134 0.40 9.05 -13.78
C TRP A 134 1.39 9.32 -12.64
N LEU A 135 2.66 9.49 -12.98
CA LEU A 135 3.70 9.96 -12.08
C LEU A 135 3.49 11.46 -11.85
N ALA A 136 3.04 11.86 -10.66
CA ALA A 136 2.84 13.28 -10.33
C ALA A 136 4.17 13.94 -9.95
N ASP A 137 5.06 14.03 -10.94
CA ASP A 137 6.42 14.56 -10.85
C ASP A 137 6.50 16.10 -10.77
N GLU A 138 5.42 16.79 -11.16
CA GLU A 138 5.26 18.24 -11.08
C GLU A 138 4.80 18.77 -9.71
N ASP A 139 4.52 17.91 -8.73
CA ASP A 139 4.18 18.35 -7.37
C ASP A 139 5.42 18.83 -6.60
N HIS A 140 5.24 19.49 -5.47
CA HIS A 140 6.30 20.19 -4.71
C HIS A 140 6.35 19.83 -3.22
N ASP A 141 5.47 18.96 -2.73
CA ASP A 141 5.46 18.54 -1.33
C ASP A 141 6.61 17.56 -1.04
N LEU A 142 7.80 18.12 -0.89
CA LEU A 142 9.03 17.39 -0.64
C LEU A 142 9.05 16.68 0.71
N ALA A 143 8.36 17.23 1.72
CA ALA A 143 8.24 16.58 3.02
C ALA A 143 7.45 15.27 2.89
N GLU A 144 6.30 15.29 2.21
CA GLU A 144 5.47 14.10 2.02
C GLU A 144 6.21 12.99 1.26
N VAL A 145 7.04 13.35 0.27
CA VAL A 145 7.66 12.35 -0.62
C VAL A 145 8.97 11.76 -0.10
N LEU A 146 9.63 12.40 0.87
CA LEU A 146 10.87 11.94 1.47
C LEU A 146 10.67 11.18 2.80
N GLU A 147 9.47 11.27 3.37
CA GLU A 147 9.10 10.57 4.60
C GLU A 147 8.34 9.27 4.32
N GLY A 148 8.46 8.33 5.26
CA GLY A 148 7.70 7.08 5.23
C GLY A 148 7.86 6.31 6.52
N HIS A 149 7.21 5.15 6.61
CA HIS A 149 7.47 4.18 7.68
C HIS A 149 7.63 2.79 7.11
N ALA A 150 8.32 1.92 7.83
CA ALA A 150 8.36 0.50 7.54
C ALA A 150 8.26 -0.30 8.83
N TRP A 151 7.93 -1.58 8.68
CA TRP A 151 8.09 -2.50 9.79
C TRP A 151 9.56 -2.83 10.02
N GLY A 152 9.91 -3.11 11.27
CA GLY A 152 11.22 -3.62 11.66
C GLY A 152 11.37 -5.11 11.31
N ALA A 153 12.16 -5.85 12.10
CA ALA A 153 12.25 -7.30 11.96
C ALA A 153 10.92 -8.03 12.24
N SER A 154 10.02 -7.36 12.96
CA SER A 154 8.65 -7.81 13.23
C SER A 154 7.67 -6.71 12.83
N LEU A 155 6.47 -7.13 12.41
CA LEU A 155 5.31 -6.27 12.16
C LEU A 155 4.83 -5.49 13.41
N ASP A 156 5.37 -5.80 14.59
CA ASP A 156 5.15 -5.09 15.85
C ASP A 156 5.92 -3.77 15.97
N GLN A 157 6.97 -3.61 15.17
CA GLN A 157 7.89 -2.49 15.27
C GLN A 157 7.72 -1.63 14.04
N VAL A 158 7.48 -0.34 14.23
CA VAL A 158 7.32 0.62 13.14
C VAL A 158 8.47 1.61 13.24
N ASN A 159 9.29 1.66 12.20
CA ASN A 159 10.43 2.55 12.08
C ASN A 159 10.07 3.67 11.12
N ALA A 160 10.34 4.91 11.51
CA ALA A 160 10.31 6.04 10.57
C ALA A 160 11.46 5.86 9.57
N LEU A 161 11.14 6.06 8.29
CA LEU A 161 12.10 6.15 7.22
C LEU A 161 12.38 7.63 7.01
N SER A 162 13.62 8.03 7.25
CA SER A 162 14.10 9.36 6.90
C SER A 162 15.49 9.23 6.30
N MET A 163 15.81 10.19 5.43
CA MET A 163 17.14 10.32 4.89
C MET A 163 17.53 11.79 4.96
N GLU A 164 18.75 12.05 5.42
CA GLU A 164 19.35 13.38 5.31
C GLU A 164 19.63 13.67 3.83
N TRP A 165 19.03 14.75 3.32
CA TRP A 165 19.30 15.22 1.98
C TRP A 165 20.53 16.13 2.03
N PRO A 166 21.66 15.78 1.39
CA PRO A 166 22.97 16.40 1.68
C PRO A 166 23.05 17.93 1.51
N GLU A 167 22.10 18.54 0.80
CA GLU A 167 22.08 19.97 0.45
C GLU A 167 20.86 20.72 0.99
N MET A 168 20.00 20.08 1.81
CA MET A 168 18.77 20.70 2.30
C MET A 168 18.54 20.39 3.79
N SER A 169 18.35 21.44 4.60
CA SER A 169 17.83 21.29 5.96
C SER A 169 16.36 20.85 5.95
N GLN A 170 15.86 20.36 7.09
CA GLN A 170 14.45 19.98 7.22
C GLN A 170 13.51 21.16 6.95
N GLU A 171 13.85 22.36 7.43
CA GLU A 171 13.08 23.58 7.14
C GLU A 171 13.06 23.90 5.64
N GLN A 172 14.19 23.67 4.93
CA GLN A 172 14.27 23.87 3.49
C GLN A 172 13.45 22.84 2.71
N ILE A 173 13.39 21.59 3.18
CA ILE A 173 12.52 20.54 2.60
C ILE A 173 11.05 20.94 2.74
N ILE A 174 10.63 21.31 3.94
CA ILE A 174 9.23 21.71 4.24
C ILE A 174 8.84 22.98 3.46
N ALA A 175 9.74 23.95 3.35
CA ALA A 175 9.49 25.19 2.62
C ALA A 175 9.77 25.09 1.11
N SER A 176 10.22 23.93 0.63
CA SER A 176 10.63 23.77 -0.77
C SER A 176 9.45 23.90 -1.71
N SER A 177 9.70 24.54 -2.84
CA SER A 177 8.79 24.60 -3.98
C SER A 177 9.30 23.76 -5.16
N THR A 178 10.37 22.99 -4.98
CA THR A 178 11.00 22.24 -6.08
C THR A 178 10.11 21.11 -6.56
N MET A 179 10.02 20.91 -7.88
CA MET A 179 9.29 19.79 -8.46
C MET A 179 9.91 18.46 -8.02
N VAL A 180 9.14 17.66 -7.27
CA VAL A 180 9.58 16.42 -6.65
C VAL A 180 10.24 15.48 -7.65
N GLY A 181 9.67 15.29 -8.83
CA GLY A 181 10.19 14.30 -9.78
C GLY A 181 11.58 14.61 -10.30
N SER A 182 11.96 15.89 -10.35
CA SER A 182 13.29 16.35 -10.79
C SER A 182 14.39 16.19 -9.74
N LEU A 183 14.02 15.86 -8.50
CA LEU A 183 14.96 15.78 -7.41
C LEU A 183 16.00 14.67 -7.64
N ALA A 184 17.28 15.04 -7.67
CA ALA A 184 18.40 14.15 -7.97
C ALA A 184 18.80 13.30 -6.76
N LEU A 185 18.81 11.98 -6.93
CA LEU A 185 19.08 11.03 -5.85
C LEU A 185 20.53 11.11 -5.34
N PRO A 186 20.74 11.30 -4.02
CA PRO A 186 22.07 11.48 -3.44
C PRO A 186 22.82 10.15 -3.32
N ALA A 187 24.16 10.22 -3.27
CA ALA A 187 25.02 9.06 -3.04
C ALA A 187 24.74 8.35 -1.70
N SER A 188 24.30 9.11 -0.69
CA SER A 188 23.97 8.60 0.66
C SER A 188 22.88 7.53 0.66
N LEU A 189 22.02 7.51 -0.37
CA LEU A 189 20.90 6.59 -0.52
C LEU A 189 21.32 5.11 -0.39
N ARG A 190 22.51 4.76 -0.92
CA ARG A 190 23.03 3.38 -0.92
C ARG A 190 23.21 2.83 0.51
N HIS A 191 23.56 3.70 1.46
CA HIS A 191 23.83 3.32 2.84
C HIS A 191 22.57 3.38 3.71
N THR A 192 21.56 4.15 3.31
CA THR A 192 20.32 4.32 4.09
C THR A 192 19.52 3.02 4.20
N THR A 193 19.56 2.16 3.17
CA THR A 193 18.82 0.89 3.15
C THR A 193 19.45 -0.23 3.97
N GLU A 194 20.73 -0.11 4.35
CA GLU A 194 21.45 -1.16 5.11
C GLU A 194 20.90 -1.30 6.55
N ALA A 195 20.35 -0.22 7.10
CA ALA A 195 19.71 -0.23 8.42
C ALA A 195 18.29 -0.81 8.41
N TRP A 196 17.73 -1.14 7.24
CA TRP A 196 16.34 -1.54 7.09
C TRP A 196 16.20 -3.05 6.95
N HIS A 197 15.17 -3.59 7.60
CA HIS A 197 14.83 -5.01 7.54
C HIS A 197 14.13 -5.33 6.22
N MET A 198 14.94 -5.58 5.19
CA MET A 198 14.51 -5.88 3.83
C MET A 198 14.92 -7.29 3.42
N ALA A 199 14.06 -7.98 2.67
CA ALA A 199 14.46 -9.17 1.93
C ALA A 199 15.50 -8.79 0.86
N ASP A 200 16.48 -9.66 0.60
CA ASP A 200 17.62 -9.34 -0.28
C ASP A 200 17.18 -8.99 -1.70
N SER A 201 16.26 -9.76 -2.28
CA SER A 201 15.62 -9.52 -3.58
C SER A 201 14.92 -8.15 -3.67
N VAL A 202 14.20 -7.77 -2.61
CA VAL A 202 13.49 -6.49 -2.51
C VAL A 202 14.50 -5.36 -2.40
N ARG A 203 15.58 -5.53 -1.63
CA ARG A 203 16.68 -4.57 -1.54
C ARG A 203 17.32 -4.35 -2.91
N ASP A 204 17.69 -5.42 -3.60
CA ASP A 204 18.34 -5.35 -4.91
C ASP A 204 17.44 -4.63 -5.93
N THR A 205 16.16 -4.95 -5.96
CA THR A 205 15.18 -4.30 -6.84
C THR A 205 15.05 -2.81 -6.51
N LEU A 206 14.94 -2.45 -5.23
CA LEU A 206 14.77 -1.07 -4.79
C LEU A 206 16.03 -0.24 -5.07
N SER A 207 17.22 -0.77 -4.75
CA SER A 207 18.51 -0.13 -5.00
C SER A 207 18.79 0.02 -6.50
N SER A 208 18.35 -0.93 -7.32
CA SER A 208 18.45 -0.81 -8.78
C SER A 208 17.49 0.23 -9.34
N ALA A 209 16.30 0.39 -8.75
CA ALA A 209 15.34 1.38 -9.19
C ALA A 209 15.84 2.80 -8.89
N TYR A 210 16.17 3.07 -7.62
CA TYR A 210 16.63 4.37 -7.15
C TYR A 210 18.17 4.46 -7.20
N SER A 211 18.71 4.67 -8.40
CA SER A 211 20.15 4.81 -8.62
C SER A 211 20.63 6.25 -8.39
N GLU A 212 21.77 6.41 -7.71
CA GLU A 212 22.49 7.69 -7.57
C GLU A 212 22.60 8.46 -8.90
N GLY A 213 22.37 9.78 -8.84
CA GLY A 213 22.39 10.65 -10.02
C GLY A 213 21.16 10.55 -10.93
N GLY A 214 20.28 9.58 -10.69
CA GLY A 214 18.95 9.53 -11.29
C GLY A 214 17.97 10.49 -10.62
N SER A 215 16.78 10.63 -11.18
CA SER A 215 15.70 11.45 -10.62
C SER A 215 14.74 10.62 -9.76
N LEU A 216 14.04 11.25 -8.81
CA LEU A 216 12.96 10.60 -8.04
C LEU A 216 11.88 10.01 -8.95
N ARG A 217 11.54 10.70 -10.04
CA ARG A 217 10.59 10.22 -11.05
C ARG A 217 11.05 8.91 -11.66
N ASP A 218 12.29 8.85 -12.15
CA ASP A 218 12.81 7.66 -12.84
C ASP A 218 12.99 6.49 -11.87
N GLY A 219 13.37 6.77 -10.62
CA GLY A 219 13.44 5.76 -9.57
C GLY A 219 12.08 5.15 -9.27
N MET A 220 11.06 5.99 -9.10
CA MET A 220 9.68 5.53 -8.92
C MET A 220 9.16 4.76 -10.13
N ALA A 221 9.49 5.22 -11.34
CA ALA A 221 9.06 4.57 -12.57
C ALA A 221 9.66 3.16 -12.69
N ARG A 222 10.97 3.00 -12.48
CA ARG A 222 11.61 1.68 -12.49
C ARG A 222 11.07 0.77 -11.41
N TRP A 223 10.79 1.31 -10.21
CA TRP A 223 10.19 0.55 -9.13
C TRP A 223 8.81 -0.01 -9.52
N LEU A 224 7.92 0.82 -10.04
CA LEU A 224 6.60 0.38 -10.51
C LEU A 224 6.69 -0.55 -11.73
N SER A 225 7.63 -0.32 -12.64
CA SER A 225 7.88 -1.21 -13.78
C SER A 225 8.29 -2.61 -13.30
N ALA A 226 9.18 -2.70 -12.31
CA ALA A 226 9.59 -3.98 -11.74
C ALA A 226 8.43 -4.74 -11.06
N LEU A 227 7.52 -4.03 -10.37
CA LEU A 227 6.41 -4.65 -9.66
C LEU A 227 5.21 -4.99 -10.54
N PHE A 228 4.93 -4.21 -11.58
CA PHE A 228 3.67 -4.29 -12.33
C PHE A 228 3.83 -4.28 -13.84
N GLY A 229 5.06 -4.20 -14.36
CA GLY A 229 5.33 -4.22 -15.79
C GLY A 229 4.82 -5.50 -16.46
N HIS A 230 4.92 -6.67 -15.81
CA HIS A 230 4.38 -7.92 -16.37
C HIS A 230 2.85 -7.94 -16.47
N HIS A 231 2.16 -7.02 -15.79
CA HIS A 231 0.72 -6.78 -15.97
C HIS A 231 0.41 -5.71 -17.02
N GLY A 232 1.43 -5.24 -17.74
CA GLY A 232 1.33 -4.21 -18.77
C GLY A 232 1.07 -2.81 -18.22
N LEU A 233 1.46 -2.50 -16.98
CA LEU A 233 1.33 -1.16 -16.45
C LEU A 233 2.15 -0.17 -17.30
N VAL A 234 1.49 0.86 -17.82
CA VAL A 234 2.13 1.97 -18.54
C VAL A 234 2.31 3.13 -17.58
N LEU A 235 3.50 3.73 -17.57
CA LEU A 235 3.83 4.87 -16.71
C LEU A 235 3.78 6.16 -17.52
N PHE A 236 3.13 7.19 -17.00
CA PHE A 236 3.00 8.48 -17.68
C PHE A 236 3.68 9.58 -16.87
N SER A 237 4.50 10.37 -17.54
CA SER A 237 5.05 11.63 -17.05
C SER A 237 4.76 12.71 -18.09
N ARG A 238 4.36 13.90 -17.63
CA ARG A 238 4.16 15.06 -18.53
C ARG A 238 5.49 15.69 -18.98
N GLN A 239 6.59 15.37 -18.30
CA GLN A 239 7.93 15.92 -18.52
C GLN A 239 8.58 15.33 -19.78
N HIS A 240 7.97 15.63 -20.93
CA HIS A 240 8.42 15.26 -22.27
C HIS A 240 7.89 16.32 -23.27
N ASP A 241 8.72 16.74 -24.21
CA ASP A 241 8.43 17.87 -25.13
C ASP A 241 7.09 17.72 -25.85
N ALA A 242 6.78 16.53 -26.38
CA ALA A 242 5.51 16.27 -27.04
C ALA A 242 4.27 16.52 -26.15
N PHE A 243 4.35 16.24 -24.84
CA PHE A 243 3.24 16.47 -23.92
C PHE A 243 3.15 17.94 -23.48
N HIS A 244 4.29 18.63 -23.39
CA HIS A 244 4.31 20.08 -23.18
C HIS A 244 3.68 20.81 -24.37
N GLU A 245 4.11 20.50 -25.60
CA GLU A 245 3.56 21.08 -26.83
C GLU A 245 2.04 20.82 -26.93
N ALA A 246 1.61 19.57 -26.73
CA ALA A 246 0.21 19.19 -26.77
C ALA A 246 -0.65 19.88 -25.69
N SER A 247 -0.04 20.45 -24.65
CA SER A 247 -0.76 21.13 -23.58
C SER A 247 -0.77 22.66 -23.72
N ALA A 248 0.10 23.21 -24.57
CA ALA A 248 0.36 24.64 -24.69
C ALA A 248 -0.92 25.46 -24.94
N SER A 249 -1.78 25.00 -25.85
CA SER A 249 -3.03 25.69 -26.19
C SER A 249 -4.02 25.73 -25.02
N LEU A 250 -4.19 24.61 -24.31
CA LEU A 250 -5.11 24.51 -23.19
C LEU A 250 -4.63 25.35 -22.00
N LEU A 251 -3.33 25.31 -21.70
CA LEU A 251 -2.70 26.11 -20.66
C LEU A 251 -2.77 27.61 -20.98
N SER A 252 -2.50 27.99 -22.23
CA SER A 252 -2.63 29.37 -22.71
C SER A 252 -4.07 29.88 -22.54
N ARG A 253 -5.06 29.07 -22.92
CA ARG A 253 -6.48 29.41 -22.70
C ARG A 253 -6.84 29.53 -21.22
N ALA A 254 -6.24 28.71 -20.36
CA ALA A 254 -6.49 28.78 -18.91
C ALA A 254 -6.05 30.12 -18.29
N VAL A 255 -5.01 30.77 -18.85
CA VAL A 255 -4.63 32.13 -18.47
C VAL A 255 -5.70 33.13 -18.92
N SER A 256 -6.07 33.10 -20.21
CA SER A 256 -7.03 34.06 -20.78
C SER A 256 -8.43 33.93 -20.20
N GLU A 257 -8.80 32.76 -19.68
CA GLU A 257 -10.13 32.44 -19.19
C GLU A 257 -10.16 32.08 -17.68
N ALA A 258 -9.17 32.54 -16.90
CA ALA A 258 -9.05 32.22 -15.48
C ALA A 258 -10.32 32.50 -14.67
N GLU A 259 -11.02 33.61 -14.95
CA GLU A 259 -12.29 33.94 -14.28
C GLU A 259 -13.39 32.90 -14.57
N ARG A 260 -13.50 32.44 -15.83
CA ARG A 260 -14.48 31.40 -16.20
C ARG A 260 -14.17 30.07 -15.53
N ILE A 261 -12.89 29.73 -15.38
CA ILE A 261 -12.46 28.54 -14.62
C ILE A 261 -12.87 28.68 -13.16
N GLY A 262 -12.60 29.83 -12.53
CA GLY A 262 -13.01 30.12 -11.16
C GLY A 262 -14.51 29.95 -10.96
N GLN A 263 -15.32 30.53 -11.86
CA GLN A 263 -16.78 30.36 -11.84
C GLN A 263 -17.21 28.90 -11.99
N ALA A 264 -16.59 28.14 -12.90
CA ALA A 264 -16.91 26.72 -13.10
C ALA A 264 -16.60 25.86 -11.86
N LEU A 265 -15.44 26.09 -11.22
CA LEU A 265 -15.05 25.39 -9.99
C LEU A 265 -15.98 25.76 -8.82
N SER A 266 -16.35 27.04 -8.68
CA SER A 266 -17.28 27.49 -7.64
C SER A 266 -18.66 26.86 -7.81
N GLN A 267 -19.23 26.85 -9.02
CA GLN A 267 -20.52 26.23 -9.31
C GLN A 267 -20.54 24.73 -8.96
N SER A 268 -19.50 23.99 -9.36
CA SER A 268 -19.38 22.56 -9.03
C SER A 268 -19.25 22.34 -7.52
N THR A 269 -18.50 23.21 -6.85
CA THR A 269 -18.27 23.13 -5.40
C THR A 269 -19.53 23.43 -4.60
N GLU A 270 -20.30 24.46 -4.97
CA GLU A 270 -21.56 24.83 -4.33
C GLU A 270 -22.59 23.69 -4.44
N ALA A 271 -22.78 23.14 -5.64
CA ALA A 271 -23.69 22.01 -5.86
C ALA A 271 -23.32 20.80 -4.99
N ARG A 272 -22.02 20.52 -4.86
CA ARG A 272 -21.51 19.42 -4.03
C ARG A 272 -21.67 19.68 -2.54
N VAL A 273 -21.39 20.90 -2.06
CA VAL A 273 -21.59 21.27 -0.65
C VAL A 273 -23.07 21.17 -0.28
N ALA A 274 -23.97 21.62 -1.16
CA ALA A 274 -25.42 21.46 -0.98
C ALA A 274 -25.85 19.98 -0.86
N SER A 275 -25.10 19.05 -1.46
CA SER A 275 -25.34 17.61 -1.37
C SER A 275 -24.71 16.92 -0.15
N GLY A 276 -24.12 17.68 0.79
CA GLY A 276 -23.48 17.15 2.00
C GLY A 276 -21.98 16.88 1.89
N GLY A 277 -21.32 17.36 0.82
CA GLY A 277 -19.85 17.34 0.70
C GLY A 277 -19.18 18.56 1.37
N HIS A 278 -17.85 18.54 1.46
CA HIS A 278 -17.04 19.67 1.98
C HIS A 278 -15.92 20.05 1.02
N GLN A 279 -15.62 21.32 0.84
CA GLN A 279 -14.56 21.78 -0.08
C GLN A 279 -13.20 21.21 0.34
N GLN A 280 -12.64 20.35 -0.51
CA GLN A 280 -11.35 19.69 -0.28
C GLN A 280 -10.14 20.52 -0.76
N ALA A 281 -10.23 21.14 -1.93
CA ALA A 281 -9.16 21.95 -2.52
C ALA A 281 -9.62 23.41 -2.65
N SER A 282 -8.71 24.34 -2.41
CA SER A 282 -9.00 25.78 -2.48
C SER A 282 -9.16 26.26 -3.92
N ILE A 283 -10.03 27.24 -4.12
CA ILE A 283 -10.28 27.89 -5.43
C ILE A 283 -9.70 29.30 -5.33
N ASP A 284 -8.42 29.43 -5.66
CA ASP A 284 -7.66 30.67 -5.41
C ASP A 284 -7.20 31.34 -6.72
N GLY A 285 -8.17 31.73 -7.54
CA GLY A 285 -7.96 32.52 -8.76
C GLY A 285 -7.37 31.72 -9.93
N THR A 286 -6.13 31.25 -9.81
CA THR A 286 -5.44 30.52 -10.89
C THR A 286 -5.25 29.04 -10.60
N VAL A 287 -5.16 28.28 -11.69
CA VAL A 287 -4.88 26.85 -11.70
C VAL A 287 -3.47 26.53 -12.18
N LEU A 288 -2.61 27.53 -12.34
CA LEU A 288 -1.27 27.41 -12.93
C LEU A 288 -0.17 27.91 -11.99
N PHE A 289 0.98 27.27 -12.10
CA PHE A 289 2.25 27.62 -11.48
C PHE A 289 3.28 27.86 -12.58
N HIS A 290 4.23 28.74 -12.33
CA HIS A 290 5.46 28.85 -13.11
C HIS A 290 6.53 27.94 -12.52
N VAL A 291 7.27 27.27 -13.38
CA VAL A 291 8.46 26.48 -13.04
C VAL A 291 9.67 27.18 -13.62
N ASN A 292 10.61 27.56 -12.77
CA ASN A 292 11.84 28.22 -13.22
C ASN A 292 12.90 27.20 -13.69
N ASN A 293 14.02 27.70 -14.19
CA ASN A 293 15.17 26.90 -14.62
C ASN A 293 15.86 26.08 -13.51
N THR A 294 15.57 26.33 -12.23
CA THR A 294 16.04 25.52 -11.10
C THR A 294 15.00 24.48 -10.65
N GLY A 295 13.89 24.32 -11.37
CA GLY A 295 12.80 23.39 -11.02
C GLY A 295 11.89 23.89 -9.89
N GLN A 296 12.00 25.15 -9.50
CA GLN A 296 11.15 25.75 -8.46
C GLN A 296 9.78 26.10 -9.03
N ARG A 297 8.74 25.58 -8.40
CA ARG A 297 7.32 25.78 -8.73
C ARG A 297 6.69 26.88 -7.89
N VAL A 298 6.35 28.00 -8.51
CA VAL A 298 5.76 29.18 -7.86
C VAL A 298 4.38 29.48 -8.42
N LYS A 299 3.40 29.72 -7.54
CA LYS A 299 2.01 29.95 -7.94
C LYS A 299 1.88 31.30 -8.64
N TRP A 300 1.18 31.32 -9.77
CA TRP A 300 0.70 32.58 -10.34
C TRP A 300 -0.36 33.20 -9.42
N THR A 301 -0.50 34.52 -9.44
CA THR A 301 -1.60 35.24 -8.81
C THR A 301 -2.05 36.33 -9.77
N GLN A 302 -3.33 36.70 -9.67
CA GLN A 302 -3.93 37.71 -10.53
C GLN A 302 -4.58 38.78 -9.65
N ASP A 303 -4.26 40.05 -9.92
CA ASP A 303 -4.94 41.20 -9.33
C ASP A 303 -5.24 42.23 -10.44
N GLN A 304 -6.51 42.62 -10.57
CA GLN A 304 -6.98 43.58 -11.60
C GLN A 304 -6.45 43.31 -13.03
N GLY A 305 -6.38 42.03 -13.43
CA GLY A 305 -5.90 41.64 -14.76
C GLY A 305 -4.38 41.59 -14.92
N GLN A 306 -3.63 41.87 -13.85
CA GLN A 306 -2.17 41.80 -13.80
C GLN A 306 -1.73 40.51 -13.10
N TRP A 307 -0.87 39.75 -13.77
CA TRP A 307 -0.38 38.45 -13.34
C TRP A 307 1.01 38.56 -12.73
N ARG A 308 1.23 37.90 -11.59
CA ARG A 308 2.49 37.93 -10.83
C ARG A 308 2.77 36.57 -10.19
N HIS A 309 4.02 36.31 -9.83
CA HIS A 309 4.39 35.25 -8.89
C HIS A 309 5.53 35.73 -7.99
N ALA A 310 5.79 35.00 -6.90
CA ALA A 310 6.75 35.42 -5.88
C ALA A 310 8.20 35.59 -6.38
N ALA A 311 8.60 34.80 -7.39
CA ALA A 311 9.93 34.90 -7.98
C ALA A 311 10.12 36.08 -8.98
N MET A 312 9.07 36.82 -9.35
CA MET A 312 9.22 38.01 -10.21
C MET A 312 9.81 39.18 -9.41
N PRO A 313 10.58 40.09 -10.06
CA PRO A 313 11.02 41.32 -9.42
C PRO A 313 9.85 42.14 -8.90
N LYS A 314 10.03 42.75 -7.72
CA LYS A 314 8.98 43.54 -7.06
C LYS A 314 8.51 44.67 -7.99
N GLY A 315 7.21 44.73 -8.26
CA GLY A 315 6.62 45.74 -9.14
C GLY A 315 6.35 45.25 -10.56
N GLU A 316 6.95 44.14 -11.00
CA GLU A 316 6.68 43.55 -12.32
C GLU A 316 5.41 42.69 -12.36
N SER A 317 4.68 42.78 -13.46
CA SER A 317 3.54 41.92 -13.80
C SER A 317 3.45 41.71 -15.30
N LYS A 318 2.74 40.64 -15.70
CA LYS A 318 2.35 40.41 -17.08
C LYS A 318 0.86 40.69 -17.24
N ASP A 319 0.47 41.25 -18.38
CA ASP A 319 -0.95 41.24 -18.75
C ASP A 319 -1.37 39.81 -19.15
N ALA A 320 -2.68 39.54 -19.15
CA ALA A 320 -3.21 38.21 -19.44
C ALA A 320 -2.91 37.71 -20.88
N LEU A 321 -2.83 38.61 -21.87
CA LEU A 321 -2.56 38.24 -23.26
C LEU A 321 -1.08 37.86 -23.45
N LEU A 322 -0.17 38.67 -22.91
CA LEU A 322 1.27 38.42 -22.89
C LEU A 322 1.60 37.16 -22.10
N LEU A 323 0.95 36.92 -20.96
CA LEU A 323 1.14 35.67 -20.22
C LEU A 323 0.57 34.47 -20.99
N ALA A 324 -0.61 34.59 -21.62
CA ALA A 324 -1.17 33.51 -22.41
C ALA A 324 -0.29 33.14 -23.61
N GLU A 325 0.32 34.14 -24.26
CA GLU A 325 1.28 33.91 -25.34
C GLU A 325 2.58 33.30 -24.82
N TYR A 326 3.09 33.78 -23.69
CA TYR A 326 4.25 33.18 -23.02
C TYR A 326 4.04 31.71 -22.70
N VAL A 327 2.91 31.36 -22.07
CA VAL A 327 2.55 29.98 -21.73
C VAL A 327 2.41 29.10 -22.97
N ARG A 328 2.00 29.67 -24.10
CA ARG A 328 1.93 28.95 -25.38
C ARG A 328 3.31 28.66 -25.94
N GLN A 329 4.27 29.58 -25.78
CA GLN A 329 5.64 29.45 -26.28
C GLN A 329 6.54 28.63 -25.35
N HIS A 330 6.24 28.61 -24.05
CA HIS A 330 7.01 27.95 -22.99
C HIS A 330 6.14 27.05 -22.09
N PRO A 331 5.42 26.06 -22.65
CA PRO A 331 4.55 25.16 -21.88
C PRO A 331 5.28 24.25 -20.88
N GLU A 332 6.59 24.05 -21.05
CA GLU A 332 7.50 23.32 -20.16
C GLU A 332 7.73 24.05 -18.83
N GLU A 333 7.62 25.37 -18.82
CA GLU A 333 7.79 26.21 -17.62
C GLU A 333 6.48 26.41 -16.85
N VAL A 334 5.46 25.60 -17.13
CA VAL A 334 4.11 25.74 -16.58
C VAL A 334 3.63 24.43 -15.99
N SER A 335 3.31 24.46 -14.70
CA SER A 335 2.78 23.32 -13.95
C SER A 335 1.32 23.55 -13.54
N PRO A 336 0.43 22.56 -13.70
CA PRO A 336 -0.97 22.67 -13.30
C PRO A 336 -1.16 22.46 -11.78
N ASN A 337 -2.25 22.97 -11.22
CA ASN A 337 -2.77 22.56 -9.92
C ASN A 337 -3.56 21.24 -10.03
N VAL A 338 -4.09 20.76 -8.89
CA VAL A 338 -4.85 19.50 -8.82
C VAL A 338 -6.05 19.41 -9.76
N PHE A 339 -6.72 20.53 -10.08
CA PHE A 339 -7.87 20.56 -10.98
C PHE A 339 -7.44 20.54 -12.45
N MET A 340 -6.52 21.43 -12.83
CA MET A 340 -6.03 21.48 -14.20
C MET A 340 -5.28 20.19 -14.57
N ARG A 341 -4.66 19.52 -13.60
CA ARG A 341 -4.06 18.19 -13.79
C ARG A 341 -5.08 17.16 -14.31
N LEU A 342 -6.29 17.11 -13.76
CA LEU A 342 -7.35 16.17 -14.21
C LEU A 342 -7.77 16.46 -15.66
N VAL A 343 -7.88 17.74 -16.00
CA VAL A 343 -8.24 18.19 -17.34
C VAL A 343 -7.13 17.86 -18.35
N LEU A 344 -5.88 18.20 -18.04
CA LEU A 344 -4.73 17.87 -18.88
C LEU A 344 -4.56 16.37 -19.08
N GLN A 345 -4.75 15.59 -18.01
CA GLN A 345 -4.73 14.13 -18.10
C GLN A 345 -5.72 13.61 -19.14
N SER A 346 -6.92 14.19 -19.20
CA SER A 346 -7.97 13.78 -20.16
C SER A 346 -7.84 14.44 -21.53
N ALA A 347 -7.02 15.49 -21.65
CA ALA A 347 -6.65 16.09 -22.93
C ALA A 347 -5.54 15.29 -23.63
N LEU A 348 -4.59 14.77 -22.84
CA LEU A 348 -3.41 14.04 -23.31
C LEU A 348 -3.66 12.54 -23.48
N LEU A 349 -4.57 11.96 -22.68
CA LEU A 349 -4.89 10.54 -22.69
C LEU A 349 -6.37 10.29 -22.96
N PRO A 350 -6.72 9.19 -23.66
CA PRO A 350 -8.11 8.79 -23.90
C PRO A 350 -8.71 8.11 -22.64
N VAL A 351 -8.91 8.89 -21.59
CA VAL A 351 -9.29 8.37 -20.26
C VAL A 351 -10.74 7.90 -20.23
N VAL A 352 -10.97 6.60 -20.02
CA VAL A 352 -12.31 6.05 -19.77
C VAL A 352 -12.72 6.13 -18.30
N GLY A 353 -11.75 6.14 -17.39
CA GLY A 353 -12.02 6.37 -15.97
C GLY A 353 -10.76 6.45 -15.14
N ALA A 354 -10.92 6.88 -13.89
CA ALA A 354 -9.83 6.92 -12.92
C ALA A 354 -10.21 6.27 -11.60
N ALA A 355 -9.28 5.47 -11.06
CA ALA A 355 -9.36 4.93 -9.71
C ALA A 355 -8.66 5.90 -8.75
N LEU A 356 -9.42 6.48 -7.84
CA LEU A 356 -9.00 7.61 -7.00
C LEU A 356 -9.12 7.26 -5.51
N GLY A 357 -8.23 7.82 -4.69
CA GLY A 357 -8.34 7.76 -3.23
C GLY A 357 -9.42 8.70 -2.68
N PRO A 358 -9.70 8.65 -1.36
CA PRO A 358 -10.78 9.43 -0.76
C PRO A 358 -10.65 10.95 -0.97
N ALA A 359 -9.45 11.50 -0.77
CA ALA A 359 -9.19 12.93 -0.97
C ALA A 359 -9.26 13.33 -2.45
N GLU A 360 -8.84 12.44 -3.35
CA GLU A 360 -8.86 12.68 -4.80
C GLU A 360 -10.27 12.67 -5.36
N LEU A 361 -11.11 11.72 -4.93
CA LEU A 361 -12.52 11.72 -5.26
C LEU A 361 -13.20 13.02 -4.81
N ALA A 362 -12.83 13.55 -3.65
CA ALA A 362 -13.42 14.76 -3.10
C ALA A 362 -13.10 16.03 -3.92
N TYR A 363 -11.87 16.19 -4.43
CA TYR A 363 -11.55 17.32 -5.31
C TYR A 363 -11.94 17.05 -6.77
N ALA A 364 -11.93 15.80 -7.25
CA ALA A 364 -12.36 15.45 -8.60
C ALA A 364 -13.86 15.74 -8.80
N GLY A 365 -14.68 15.62 -7.75
CA GLY A 365 -16.07 16.05 -7.79
C GLY A 365 -16.28 17.57 -7.93
N GLN A 366 -15.24 18.39 -7.75
CA GLN A 366 -15.31 19.85 -7.94
C GLN A 366 -14.92 20.30 -9.35
N SER A 367 -14.45 19.39 -10.22
CA SER A 367 -13.95 19.74 -11.55
C SER A 367 -14.95 19.50 -12.69
N THR A 368 -16.16 18.97 -12.44
CA THR A 368 -17.15 18.64 -13.48
C THR A 368 -17.38 19.77 -14.48
N LYS A 369 -17.69 20.98 -14.02
CA LYS A 369 -17.88 22.14 -14.91
C LYS A 369 -16.58 22.64 -15.54
N MET A 370 -15.44 22.36 -14.94
CA MET A 370 -14.13 22.67 -15.54
C MET A 370 -13.83 21.76 -16.74
N PHE A 371 -14.30 20.51 -16.74
CA PHE A 371 -14.26 19.64 -17.92
C PHE A 371 -15.14 20.20 -19.05
N GLU A 372 -16.33 20.69 -18.74
CA GLU A 372 -17.20 21.37 -19.73
C GLU A 372 -16.51 22.61 -20.31
N TRP A 373 -15.86 23.43 -19.48
CA TRP A 373 -15.02 24.54 -19.93
C TRP A 373 -13.87 24.05 -20.84
N ALA A 374 -13.28 22.89 -20.52
CA ALA A 374 -12.21 22.30 -21.30
C ALA A 374 -12.67 21.90 -22.72
N GLY A 375 -13.98 21.66 -22.91
CA GLY A 375 -14.53 21.00 -24.09
C GLY A 375 -14.39 19.48 -24.01
N LEU A 376 -14.20 18.93 -22.81
CA LEU A 376 -13.99 17.51 -22.54
C LEU A 376 -15.14 16.95 -21.72
N CYS A 377 -15.37 15.65 -21.82
CA CYS A 377 -16.23 14.95 -20.87
C CYS A 377 -15.38 14.49 -19.68
N GLN A 378 -15.90 14.72 -18.48
CA GLN A 378 -15.32 14.13 -17.26
C GLN A 378 -15.37 12.60 -17.38
N PRO A 379 -14.28 11.85 -17.17
CA PRO A 379 -14.32 10.40 -17.21
C PRO A 379 -14.93 9.81 -15.92
N VAL A 380 -15.13 8.48 -15.89
CA VAL A 380 -15.73 7.82 -14.73
C VAL A 380 -14.81 7.90 -13.51
N TRP A 381 -15.31 8.44 -12.40
CA TRP A 381 -14.60 8.42 -11.12
C TRP A 381 -15.02 7.22 -10.30
N MET A 382 -14.05 6.38 -9.90
CA MET A 382 -14.28 5.24 -9.04
C MET A 382 -13.30 5.21 -7.87
N PRO A 383 -13.67 4.62 -6.73
CA PRO A 383 -12.72 4.36 -5.66
C PRO A 383 -11.64 3.36 -6.11
N ARG A 384 -10.42 3.54 -5.62
CA ARG A 384 -9.40 2.48 -5.64
C ARG A 384 -9.71 1.42 -4.57
N TYR A 385 -9.12 0.24 -4.70
CA TYR A 385 -9.05 -0.71 -3.59
C TYR A 385 -8.32 -0.08 -2.39
N SER A 386 -8.93 -0.25 -1.23
CA SER A 386 -8.44 0.21 0.07
C SER A 386 -8.22 -1.02 0.95
N LEU A 387 -6.98 -1.25 1.39
CA LEU A 387 -6.59 -2.55 1.97
C LEU A 387 -5.87 -2.39 3.31
N THR A 388 -6.11 -3.34 4.22
CA THR A 388 -5.26 -3.60 5.41
C THR A 388 -4.86 -5.06 5.40
N LEU A 389 -3.57 -5.33 5.51
CA LEU A 389 -3.00 -6.67 5.55
C LEU A 389 -2.82 -7.11 7.00
N LEU A 390 -3.26 -8.32 7.31
CA LEU A 390 -3.13 -8.94 8.62
C LEU A 390 -2.49 -10.32 8.50
N ASP A 391 -1.43 -10.55 9.27
CA ASP A 391 -0.76 -11.84 9.34
C ASP A 391 -1.64 -12.89 10.04
N GLY A 392 -1.56 -14.13 9.56
CA GLY A 392 -2.53 -15.18 9.89
C GLY A 392 -2.64 -15.56 11.36
N GLY A 393 -1.58 -15.33 12.13
CA GLY A 393 -1.56 -15.66 13.56
C GLY A 393 -2.34 -14.68 14.45
N LYS A 394 -2.83 -13.54 13.93
CA LYS A 394 -3.34 -12.44 14.78
C LYS A 394 -4.85 -12.25 14.75
N GLN A 395 -5.56 -12.96 13.89
CA GLN A 395 -7.02 -12.99 13.96
C GLN A 395 -7.54 -13.56 15.29
N PRO A 396 -6.99 -14.67 15.84
CA PRO A 396 -7.42 -15.16 17.15
C PRO A 396 -7.26 -14.13 18.27
N TRP A 397 -6.28 -13.21 18.17
CA TRP A 397 -6.11 -12.16 19.18
C TRP A 397 -7.22 -11.13 19.13
N LEU A 398 -7.69 -10.76 17.93
CA LEU A 398 -8.86 -9.89 17.78
C LEU A 398 -10.10 -10.57 18.39
N ASP A 399 -10.27 -11.87 18.13
CA ASP A 399 -11.39 -12.66 18.62
C ASP A 399 -11.36 -12.81 20.16
N GLU A 400 -10.19 -13.12 20.75
CA GLU A 400 -9.97 -13.21 22.20
C GLU A 400 -10.17 -11.87 22.91
N LEU A 401 -9.79 -10.77 22.26
CA LEU A 401 -10.08 -9.42 22.75
C LEU A 401 -11.53 -9.01 22.49
N GLY A 402 -12.33 -9.77 21.75
CA GLY A 402 -13.68 -9.36 21.35
C GLY A 402 -13.72 -8.03 20.58
N LEU A 403 -12.62 -7.67 19.90
CA LEU A 403 -12.47 -6.42 19.16
C LEU A 403 -12.53 -6.66 17.67
N GLN A 404 -13.19 -5.75 16.96
CA GLN A 404 -13.03 -5.64 15.52
C GLN A 404 -11.76 -4.85 15.20
N TRP A 405 -11.08 -5.17 14.09
CA TRP A 405 -9.88 -4.44 13.67
C TRP A 405 -10.12 -2.94 13.51
N THR A 406 -11.34 -2.54 13.14
CA THR A 406 -11.74 -1.13 13.00
C THR A 406 -11.67 -0.35 14.31
N ALA A 407 -11.71 -1.02 15.46
CA ALA A 407 -11.56 -0.38 16.78
C ALA A 407 -10.18 0.25 16.98
N PHE A 408 -9.16 -0.17 16.21
CA PHE A 408 -7.80 0.38 16.30
C PHE A 408 -7.65 1.75 15.64
N GLN A 409 -8.70 2.27 14.98
CA GLN A 409 -8.70 3.63 14.44
C GLN A 409 -8.76 4.72 15.50
N GLN A 410 -9.27 4.41 16.69
CA GLN A 410 -9.16 5.34 17.80
C GLN A 410 -7.72 5.28 18.35
N PRO A 411 -7.25 6.37 18.99
CA PRO A 411 -5.94 6.36 19.64
C PRO A 411 -5.78 5.17 20.59
N LEU A 412 -4.64 4.48 20.52
CA LEU A 412 -4.38 3.27 21.31
C LEU A 412 -4.64 3.46 22.81
N HIS A 413 -4.31 4.63 23.35
CA HIS A 413 -4.53 4.94 24.77
C HIS A 413 -6.01 4.99 25.15
N GLU A 414 -6.91 5.37 24.23
CA GLU A 414 -8.35 5.34 24.41
C GLU A 414 -8.84 3.89 24.40
N LEU A 415 -8.41 3.09 23.42
CA LEU A 415 -8.74 1.67 23.33
C LEU A 415 -8.30 0.89 24.58
N GLN A 416 -7.08 1.13 25.07
CA GLN A 416 -6.58 0.56 26.33
C GLN A 416 -7.42 1.01 27.53
N THR A 417 -7.92 2.24 27.54
CA THR A 417 -8.79 2.76 28.61
C THR A 417 -10.15 2.08 28.57
N THR A 418 -10.80 2.02 27.41
CA THR A 418 -12.07 1.31 27.20
C THR A 418 -11.96 -0.16 27.59
N TRP A 419 -10.87 -0.83 27.22
CA TRP A 419 -10.60 -2.22 27.62
C TRP A 419 -10.53 -2.37 29.14
N VAL A 420 -9.73 -1.53 29.81
CA VAL A 420 -9.57 -1.57 31.27
C VAL A 420 -10.87 -1.27 32.00
N ASP A 421 -11.64 -0.29 31.51
CA ASP A 421 -12.93 0.08 32.08
C ASP A 421 -13.96 -1.05 31.88
N SER A 422 -13.89 -1.82 30.78
CA SER A 422 -14.75 -3.00 30.56
C SER A 422 -14.48 -4.15 31.54
N LEU A 423 -13.27 -4.22 32.09
CA LEU A 423 -12.87 -5.20 33.11
C LEU A 423 -13.12 -4.71 34.53
N ASN A 424 -13.45 -3.43 34.71
CA ASN A 424 -13.69 -2.85 36.01
C ASN A 424 -14.99 -3.44 36.57
N PRO A 425 -14.98 -4.14 37.72
CA PRO A 425 -16.19 -4.69 38.28
C PRO A 425 -17.17 -3.55 38.57
N ASN A 426 -18.42 -3.67 38.11
CA ASN A 426 -19.48 -2.69 38.41
C ASN A 426 -19.59 -2.38 39.91
N GLU A 427 -19.26 -3.36 40.76
CA GLU A 427 -19.20 -3.21 42.21
C GLU A 427 -18.13 -2.20 42.67
N LEU A 428 -16.96 -2.17 42.03
CA LEU A 428 -15.87 -1.28 42.42
C LEU A 428 -16.16 0.18 42.04
N GLU A 429 -16.69 0.42 40.83
CA GLU A 429 -17.11 1.77 40.45
C GLU A 429 -18.30 2.23 41.31
N SER A 430 -19.25 1.34 41.62
CA SER A 430 -20.35 1.64 42.54
C SER A 430 -19.83 2.07 43.93
N VAL A 431 -18.82 1.40 44.48
CA VAL A 431 -18.23 1.77 45.77
C VAL A 431 -17.53 3.13 45.69
N LEU A 432 -16.79 3.42 44.61
CA LEU A 432 -16.15 4.71 44.41
C LEU A 432 -17.19 5.84 44.27
N SER A 433 -18.25 5.64 43.47
CA SER A 433 -19.34 6.61 43.31
C SER A 433 -20.10 6.84 44.62
N GLN A 434 -20.34 5.80 45.42
CA GLN A 434 -20.94 5.95 46.75
C GLN A 434 -20.07 6.78 47.68
N TRP A 435 -18.74 6.55 47.66
CA TRP A 435 -17.80 7.35 48.44
C TRP A 435 -17.79 8.81 47.99
N GLU A 436 -17.83 9.06 46.68
CA GLU A 436 -17.93 10.40 46.08
C GLU A 436 -19.19 11.13 46.54
N THR A 437 -20.36 10.47 46.44
CA THR A 437 -21.65 11.02 46.86
C THR A 437 -21.68 11.34 48.36
N LEU A 438 -21.13 10.47 49.20
CA LEU A 438 -21.04 10.70 50.65
C LEU A 438 -20.17 11.92 50.96
N LEU A 439 -19.03 12.05 50.27
CA LEU A 439 -18.11 13.18 50.40
C LEU A 439 -18.77 14.50 50.01
N GLU A 440 -19.48 14.52 48.87
CA GLU A 440 -20.20 15.70 48.40
C GLU A 440 -21.32 16.10 49.34
N GLY A 441 -22.13 15.14 49.81
CA GLY A 441 -23.23 15.39 50.74
C GLY A 441 -22.74 15.97 52.07
N GLN A 442 -21.72 15.36 52.70
CA GLN A 442 -21.17 15.84 53.96
C GLN A 442 -20.50 17.22 53.83
N ALA A 443 -19.80 17.47 52.73
CA ALA A 443 -19.20 18.78 52.47
C ALA A 443 -20.26 19.87 52.27
N GLY A 444 -21.35 19.56 51.56
CA GLY A 444 -22.47 20.48 51.35
C GLY A 444 -23.20 20.81 52.66
N GLU A 445 -23.50 19.81 53.48
CA GLU A 445 -24.12 20.01 54.80
C GLU A 445 -23.24 20.89 55.70
N LEU A 446 -21.93 20.63 55.73
CA LEU A 446 -20.99 21.44 56.51
C LEU A 446 -20.90 22.88 56.00
N ALA A 447 -20.88 23.07 54.67
CA ALA A 447 -20.84 24.41 54.05
C ALA A 447 -22.05 25.26 54.47
N GLU A 448 -23.26 24.70 54.44
CA GLU A 448 -24.48 25.39 54.87
C GLU A 448 -24.48 25.75 56.37
N GLN A 449 -23.93 24.88 57.23
CA GLN A 449 -23.84 25.16 58.67
C GLN A 449 -22.83 26.27 58.98
N VAL A 450 -21.67 26.31 58.31
CA VAL A 450 -20.64 27.33 58.59
C VAL A 450 -20.95 28.68 57.94
N LYS A 451 -21.80 28.71 56.92
CA LYS A 451 -22.28 29.94 56.26
C LYS A 451 -22.98 30.90 57.22
N GLY A 452 -23.69 30.36 58.21
CA GLY A 452 -24.31 31.14 59.28
C GLY A 452 -23.31 31.72 60.30
N LEU A 453 -22.05 31.25 60.31
CA LEU A 453 -21.00 31.73 61.22
C LEU A 453 -20.10 32.78 60.54
N ASP A 454 -19.54 32.45 59.37
CA ASP A 454 -18.67 33.32 58.57
C ASP A 454 -18.61 32.82 57.12
N ALA A 455 -18.93 33.69 56.15
CA ALA A 455 -18.93 33.36 54.73
C ALA A 455 -17.55 32.92 54.19
N THR A 456 -16.45 33.29 54.84
CA THR A 456 -15.09 32.86 54.47
C THR A 456 -14.82 31.39 54.80
N LEU A 457 -15.57 30.80 55.75
CA LEU A 457 -15.46 29.38 56.11
C LEU A 457 -16.06 28.46 55.03
N GLU A 458 -17.11 28.91 54.32
CA GLU A 458 -17.70 28.21 53.17
C GLU A 458 -16.63 27.94 52.09
N VAL A 459 -15.81 28.94 51.78
CA VAL A 459 -14.68 28.82 50.84
C VAL A 459 -13.65 27.79 51.30
N SER A 460 -13.38 27.70 52.61
CA SER A 460 -12.43 26.74 53.18
C SER A 460 -12.95 25.29 53.12
N VAL A 461 -14.26 25.09 53.35
CA VAL A 461 -14.94 23.80 53.20
C VAL A 461 -14.90 23.36 51.74
N ASP A 462 -15.25 24.24 50.81
CA ASP A 462 -15.21 23.96 49.37
C ASP A 462 -13.80 23.62 48.87
N ALA A 463 -12.78 24.35 49.32
CA ALA A 463 -11.39 24.03 48.99
C ALA A 463 -10.97 22.65 49.54
N SER A 464 -11.48 22.26 50.71
CA SER A 464 -11.22 20.94 51.30
C SER A 464 -11.97 19.83 50.56
N ARG A 465 -13.22 20.06 50.16
CA ARG A 465 -13.99 19.18 49.27
C ARG A 465 -13.23 18.91 47.98
N ALA A 466 -12.81 19.96 47.29
CA ALA A 466 -12.07 19.84 46.03
C ALA A 466 -10.78 19.01 46.18
N ARG A 467 -10.06 19.16 47.30
CA ARG A 467 -8.88 18.33 47.61
C ARG A 467 -9.26 16.87 47.81
N MET A 468 -10.34 16.57 48.54
CA MET A 468 -10.76 15.18 48.79
C MET A 468 -11.23 14.48 47.52
N VAL A 469 -12.00 15.15 46.66
CA VAL A 469 -12.39 14.63 45.33
C VAL A 469 -11.13 14.33 44.50
N LYS A 470 -10.15 15.23 44.50
CA LYS A 470 -8.88 15.01 43.80
C LYS A 470 -8.09 13.80 44.34
N GLU A 471 -8.15 13.53 45.65
CA GLU A 471 -7.54 12.31 46.21
C GLU A 471 -8.32 11.05 45.80
N LEU A 472 -9.65 11.10 45.73
CA LEU A 472 -10.47 10.00 45.22
C LEU A 472 -10.12 9.67 43.76
N ASP A 473 -9.96 10.68 42.91
CA ASP A 473 -9.50 10.50 41.52
C ASP A 473 -8.10 9.88 41.42
N ARG A 474 -7.19 10.21 42.35
CA ARG A 474 -5.88 9.56 42.43
C ARG A 474 -6.01 8.08 42.78
N VAL A 475 -6.93 7.72 43.67
CA VAL A 475 -7.23 6.30 43.98
C VAL A 475 -7.80 5.60 42.75
N ARG A 476 -8.79 6.18 42.08
CA ARG A 476 -9.37 5.68 40.81
C ARG A 476 -8.27 5.44 39.76
N THR A 477 -7.34 6.37 39.62
CA THR A 477 -6.17 6.25 38.72
C THR A 477 -5.23 5.09 39.12
N LYS A 478 -4.95 4.92 40.42
CA LYS A 478 -4.11 3.80 40.91
C LYS A 478 -4.76 2.45 40.66
N ILE A 479 -6.07 2.34 40.82
CA ILE A 479 -6.83 1.13 40.54
C ILE A 479 -6.74 0.77 39.05
N ARG A 480 -7.02 1.73 38.16
CA ARG A 480 -6.85 1.53 36.70
C ARG A 480 -5.44 1.07 36.33
N ARG A 481 -4.39 1.66 36.94
CA ARG A 481 -2.99 1.22 36.76
C ARG A 481 -2.72 -0.20 37.27
N ALA A 482 -3.38 -0.62 38.35
CA ALA A 482 -3.25 -1.99 38.86
C ALA A 482 -3.92 -2.99 37.90
N ILE A 483 -5.11 -2.67 37.37
CA ILE A 483 -5.79 -3.48 36.35
C ILE A 483 -4.92 -3.60 35.10
N ARG A 484 -4.39 -2.49 34.56
CA ARG A 484 -3.47 -2.52 33.40
C ARG A 484 -2.26 -3.44 33.61
N ARG A 485 -1.67 -3.44 34.80
CA ARG A 485 -0.52 -4.31 35.13
C ARG A 485 -0.91 -5.77 35.23
N ARG A 486 -2.10 -6.07 35.77
CA ARG A 486 -2.67 -7.42 35.81
C ARG A 486 -2.92 -7.94 34.39
N GLU A 487 -3.40 -7.08 33.51
CA GLU A 487 -3.75 -7.38 32.12
C GLU A 487 -2.60 -7.11 31.13
N SER A 488 -1.34 -7.22 31.58
CA SER A 488 -0.16 -6.85 30.79
C SER A 488 -0.08 -7.58 29.44
N VAL A 489 -0.50 -8.84 29.39
CA VAL A 489 -0.57 -9.64 28.15
C VAL A 489 -1.54 -9.00 27.14
N GLN A 490 -2.75 -8.62 27.58
CA GLN A 490 -3.73 -8.00 26.70
C GLN A 490 -3.29 -6.58 26.29
N MET A 491 -2.66 -5.82 27.20
CA MET A 491 -2.08 -4.52 26.86
C MET A 491 -1.02 -4.64 25.78
N SER A 492 -0.13 -5.62 25.89
CA SER A 492 0.87 -5.91 24.87
C SER A 492 0.23 -6.32 23.55
N ARG A 493 -0.80 -7.19 23.56
CA ARG A 493 -1.53 -7.57 22.33
C ARG A 493 -2.18 -6.35 21.65
N LEU A 494 -2.77 -5.43 22.40
CA LEU A 494 -3.32 -4.18 21.86
C LEU A 494 -2.24 -3.31 21.21
N GLU A 495 -1.09 -3.12 21.87
CA GLU A 495 0.04 -2.37 21.32
C GLU A 495 0.55 -2.99 20.00
N ARG A 496 0.72 -4.31 20.00
CA ARG A 496 1.17 -5.11 18.87
C ARG A 496 0.18 -5.08 17.70
N LEU A 497 -1.11 -5.21 17.96
CA LEU A 497 -2.16 -5.10 16.93
C LEU A 497 -2.25 -3.68 16.37
N ALA A 498 -2.10 -2.65 17.21
CA ALA A 498 -2.07 -1.27 16.76
C ALA A 498 -0.89 -1.00 15.80
N ALA A 499 0.31 -1.48 16.12
CA ALA A 499 1.48 -1.34 15.24
C ALA A 499 1.30 -2.00 13.85
N ARG A 500 0.52 -3.08 13.78
CA ARG A 500 0.22 -3.79 12.51
C ARG A 500 -0.86 -3.11 11.69
N LEU A 501 -1.99 -2.83 12.33
CA LEU A 501 -3.22 -2.37 11.69
C LEU A 501 -3.15 -0.87 11.41
N MET A 502 -2.66 -0.11 12.39
CA MET A 502 -2.62 1.35 12.40
C MET A 502 -1.21 1.87 12.75
N PRO A 503 -0.18 1.52 11.97
CA PRO A 503 1.19 1.96 12.19
C PRO A 503 1.27 3.48 12.26
N ALA A 504 1.99 3.98 13.27
CA ALA A 504 2.06 5.40 13.61
C ALA A 504 0.68 6.08 13.82
N GLY A 505 -0.36 5.31 14.18
CA GLY A 505 -1.72 5.82 14.43
C GLY A 505 -2.55 6.09 13.18
N ALA A 506 -2.07 5.69 11.99
CA ALA A 506 -2.77 5.88 10.72
C ALA A 506 -2.91 4.56 9.96
N LEU A 507 -3.81 4.51 8.96
CA LEU A 507 -4.05 3.32 8.15
C LEU A 507 -2.75 2.80 7.52
N GLN A 508 -2.52 1.49 7.66
CA GLN A 508 -1.36 0.78 7.12
C GLN A 508 -1.00 1.20 5.68
N GLU A 509 -1.98 1.24 4.78
CA GLU A 509 -1.76 1.57 3.37
C GLU A 509 -1.25 3.00 3.12
N ARG A 510 -1.45 3.92 4.07
CA ARG A 510 -0.98 5.32 3.99
C ARG A 510 0.39 5.52 4.64
N THR A 511 0.81 4.60 5.50
CA THR A 511 1.99 4.78 6.35
C THR A 511 3.14 3.88 5.92
N ILE A 512 2.85 2.60 5.65
CA ILE A 512 3.89 1.59 5.45
C ILE A 512 4.34 1.54 4.00
N ALA A 513 5.65 1.60 3.82
CA ALA A 513 6.31 1.56 2.53
C ALA A 513 6.01 0.27 1.76
N THR A 514 5.86 0.38 0.45
CA THR A 514 5.55 -0.73 -0.47
C THR A 514 6.55 -1.87 -0.34
N TRP A 515 7.85 -1.58 -0.23
CA TRP A 515 8.89 -2.62 -0.06
C TRP A 515 8.76 -3.38 1.27
N SER A 516 8.26 -2.73 2.33
CA SER A 516 8.10 -3.35 3.64
C SER A 516 7.00 -4.39 3.61
N VAL A 517 5.94 -4.14 2.83
CA VAL A 517 4.89 -5.12 2.54
C VAL A 517 5.49 -6.33 1.80
N LEU A 518 6.28 -6.12 0.75
CA LEU A 518 6.95 -7.21 0.03
C LEU A 518 7.85 -8.06 0.94
N SER A 519 8.59 -7.40 1.84
CA SER A 519 9.54 -8.08 2.73
C SER A 519 8.85 -8.98 3.76
N HIS A 520 7.64 -8.62 4.20
CA HIS A 520 6.92 -9.35 5.25
C HIS A 520 5.86 -10.32 4.73
N PHE A 521 5.23 -10.00 3.59
CA PHE A 521 4.13 -10.79 3.02
C PHE A 521 4.54 -11.56 1.75
N GLY A 522 5.79 -11.38 1.29
CA GLY A 522 6.38 -12.06 0.14
C GLY A 522 6.41 -11.21 -1.13
N GLU A 523 7.37 -11.50 -2.01
CA GLU A 523 7.64 -10.74 -3.24
C GLU A 523 6.45 -10.70 -4.21
N HIS A 524 5.62 -11.75 -4.20
CA HIS A 524 4.45 -11.88 -5.08
C HIS A 524 3.14 -11.46 -4.41
N VAL A 525 3.17 -10.79 -3.25
CA VAL A 525 1.96 -10.43 -2.51
C VAL A 525 0.98 -9.59 -3.35
N PHE A 526 1.46 -8.67 -4.18
CA PHE A 526 0.57 -7.86 -5.01
C PHE A 526 -0.09 -8.65 -6.15
N ASP A 527 0.59 -9.66 -6.70
CA ASP A 527 -0.03 -10.59 -7.65
C ASP A 527 -1.15 -11.38 -6.97
N GLN A 528 -0.88 -11.90 -5.78
CA GLN A 528 -1.85 -12.66 -5.00
C GLN A 528 -3.05 -11.80 -4.55
N LEU A 529 -2.81 -10.51 -4.24
CA LEU A 529 -3.86 -9.54 -3.96
C LEU A 529 -4.73 -9.29 -5.19
N MET A 530 -4.14 -9.12 -6.38
CA MET A 530 -4.90 -8.97 -7.62
C MET A 530 -5.79 -10.17 -7.91
N ASP A 531 -5.25 -11.38 -7.76
CA ASP A 531 -6.02 -12.62 -7.93
C ASP A 531 -7.15 -12.72 -6.90
N SER A 532 -6.90 -12.37 -5.63
CA SER A 532 -7.91 -12.43 -4.57
C SER A 532 -9.00 -11.37 -4.69
N LEU A 533 -8.72 -10.24 -5.34
CA LEU A 533 -9.67 -9.15 -5.54
C LEU A 533 -10.40 -9.26 -6.89
N GLU A 534 -10.04 -10.20 -7.75
CA GLU A 534 -10.74 -10.41 -9.01
C GLU A 534 -12.23 -10.72 -8.75
N GLY A 535 -13.12 -9.93 -9.37
CA GLY A 535 -14.57 -10.05 -9.19
C GLY A 535 -15.14 -9.36 -7.96
N GLN A 536 -14.31 -8.74 -7.11
CA GLN A 536 -14.77 -7.82 -6.08
C GLN A 536 -14.94 -6.42 -6.67
N GLU A 537 -15.72 -5.57 -6.00
CA GLU A 537 -15.83 -4.15 -6.32
C GLU A 537 -15.11 -3.33 -5.24
N PRO A 538 -14.44 -2.21 -5.58
CA PRO A 538 -13.76 -1.35 -4.61
C PRO A 538 -14.71 -0.42 -3.83
N ASP A 539 -15.90 -0.88 -3.49
CA ASP A 539 -16.96 -0.13 -2.76
C ASP A 539 -16.80 -0.16 -1.22
N GLY A 540 -15.67 -0.67 -0.73
CA GLY A 540 -15.33 -0.76 0.68
C GLY A 540 -13.85 -0.99 0.93
N HIS A 541 -13.49 -1.06 2.20
CA HIS A 541 -12.15 -1.38 2.65
C HIS A 541 -12.02 -2.86 2.94
N PHE A 542 -10.96 -3.48 2.46
CA PHE A 542 -10.73 -4.91 2.62
C PHE A 542 -9.68 -5.17 3.68
N LEU A 543 -10.03 -5.98 4.68
CA LEU A 543 -9.05 -6.64 5.53
C LEU A 543 -8.62 -7.92 4.81
N ILE A 544 -7.34 -8.01 4.45
CA ILE A 544 -6.74 -9.18 3.81
C ILE A 544 -6.00 -9.99 4.86
N GLN A 545 -6.51 -11.18 5.14
CA GLN A 545 -5.95 -12.11 6.11
C GLN A 545 -5.14 -13.17 5.37
N PHE A 546 -3.88 -13.33 5.76
CA PHE A 546 -3.01 -14.38 5.24
C PHE A 546 -3.26 -15.65 6.05
N GLU A 547 -3.43 -16.81 5.42
CA GLU A 547 -3.57 -18.07 6.17
C GLU A 547 -2.17 -18.59 6.48
N GLY A 548 -1.83 -18.71 7.77
CA GLY A 548 -0.64 -19.44 8.24
C GLY A 548 0.69 -19.00 7.64
N VAL A 549 1.25 -17.90 8.14
CA VAL A 549 2.72 -17.75 8.18
C VAL A 549 3.12 -18.00 9.62
N SER A 550 3.66 -19.19 9.89
CA SER A 550 4.38 -19.43 11.14
C SER A 550 5.58 -18.49 11.18
N PRO A 551 5.82 -17.78 12.29
CA PRO A 551 6.95 -16.88 12.40
C PRO A 551 8.24 -17.70 12.42
N GLN A 552 9.03 -17.70 11.35
CA GLN A 552 10.45 -18.06 11.45
C GLN A 552 11.30 -16.92 12.07
N ALA A 553 10.67 -15.96 12.75
CA ALA A 553 11.34 -14.84 13.42
C ALA A 553 10.75 -14.47 14.79
N GLU A 554 10.06 -15.38 15.49
CA GLU A 554 9.73 -15.17 16.91
C GLU A 554 10.49 -16.18 17.76
N GLY A 555 11.69 -15.80 18.17
CA GLY A 555 12.38 -16.48 19.25
C GLY A 555 11.63 -16.26 20.56
N LEU A 556 11.11 -17.36 21.14
CA LEU A 556 11.13 -17.75 22.57
C LEU A 556 9.89 -18.60 22.91
N GLY A 557 10.12 -19.73 23.58
CA GLY A 557 9.14 -20.36 24.48
C GLY A 557 8.71 -21.77 24.09
N GLN A 558 9.11 -22.73 24.93
CA GLN A 558 8.76 -24.16 24.86
C GLN A 558 7.28 -24.43 25.13
N ASN A 559 6.85 -25.59 24.63
CA ASN A 559 5.68 -26.40 24.99
C ASN A 559 4.29 -25.82 24.71
N GLU A 560 3.61 -26.42 23.73
CA GLU A 560 2.24 -26.93 23.91
C GLU A 560 1.89 -27.89 22.76
N ASP A 561 1.52 -29.12 23.14
CA ASP A 561 1.04 -30.19 22.26
C ASP A 561 -0.24 -29.75 21.52
N LEU A 562 -0.16 -29.63 20.19
CA LEU A 562 -1.32 -29.36 19.35
C LEU A 562 -1.91 -30.68 18.83
N ALA A 563 -3.07 -31.03 19.40
CA ALA A 563 -3.94 -32.07 18.89
C ALA A 563 -4.40 -31.75 17.45
N LEU A 564 -4.14 -32.71 16.55
CA LEU A 564 -4.55 -32.67 15.14
C LEU A 564 -6.08 -32.79 14.99
N ASP A 565 -6.75 -31.68 14.68
CA ASP A 565 -8.14 -31.70 14.21
C ASP A 565 -8.20 -31.89 12.68
N LYS A 566 -8.86 -32.98 12.27
CA LYS A 566 -9.03 -33.40 10.87
C LYS A 566 -10.36 -32.85 10.35
N GLY A 567 -10.35 -31.66 9.74
CA GLY A 567 -11.52 -31.20 8.98
C GLY A 567 -11.38 -29.85 8.26
N ARG A 568 -11.41 -29.90 6.91
CA ARG A 568 -11.56 -28.82 5.88
C ARG A 568 -10.25 -28.34 5.20
N PRO A 569 -10.33 -27.72 4.00
CA PRO A 569 -10.72 -28.30 2.71
C PRO A 569 -9.54 -28.30 1.70
N HIS A 570 -9.41 -29.37 0.92
CA HIS A 570 -8.27 -29.61 0.02
C HIS A 570 -8.21 -28.74 -1.26
N GLU A 571 -9.24 -27.94 -1.56
CA GLU A 571 -9.42 -27.33 -2.90
C GLU A 571 -8.36 -26.27 -3.28
N GLY A 572 -7.92 -25.41 -2.35
CA GLY A 572 -6.93 -24.36 -2.64
C GLY A 572 -5.51 -24.91 -2.85
N LYS A 573 -5.11 -25.90 -2.06
CA LYS A 573 -3.80 -26.56 -2.18
C LYS A 573 -3.69 -27.33 -3.50
N ASP A 574 -4.78 -27.96 -3.94
CA ASP A 574 -4.80 -28.72 -5.19
C ASP A 574 -4.70 -27.84 -6.44
N VAL A 575 -5.17 -26.59 -6.39
CA VAL A 575 -5.02 -25.64 -7.50
C VAL A 575 -3.58 -25.16 -7.62
N ILE A 576 -2.96 -24.74 -6.50
CA ILE A 576 -1.55 -24.33 -6.47
C ILE A 576 -0.64 -25.48 -6.89
N ARG A 577 -0.88 -26.68 -6.35
CA ARG A 577 -0.12 -27.89 -6.71
C ARG A 577 -0.23 -28.21 -8.19
N ARG A 578 -1.42 -28.11 -8.79
CA ARG A 578 -1.62 -28.34 -10.23
C ARG A 578 -0.92 -27.30 -11.10
N LYS A 579 -0.95 -26.02 -10.70
CA LYS A 579 -0.25 -24.94 -11.42
C LYS A 579 1.28 -25.16 -11.38
N ALA A 580 1.84 -25.38 -10.19
CA ALA A 580 3.27 -25.64 -10.02
C ALA A 580 3.73 -26.89 -10.78
N LEU A 581 2.94 -27.98 -10.77
CA LEU A 581 3.24 -29.18 -11.55
C LEU A 581 3.19 -28.92 -13.07
N LYS A 582 2.28 -28.08 -13.54
CA LYS A 582 2.15 -27.73 -14.95
C LYS A 582 3.34 -26.89 -15.43
N GLU A 583 3.74 -25.90 -14.63
CA GLU A 583 4.91 -25.06 -14.91
C GLU A 583 6.20 -25.89 -14.88
N ARG A 584 6.37 -26.75 -13.87
CA ARG A 584 7.52 -27.65 -13.77
C ARG A 584 7.63 -28.61 -14.95
N LYS A 585 6.50 -29.13 -15.44
CA LYS A 585 6.45 -30.01 -16.64
C LYS A 585 6.64 -29.27 -17.96
N ALA A 586 6.49 -27.93 -17.97
CA ALA A 586 6.67 -27.11 -19.17
C ALA A 586 8.11 -26.60 -19.32
N MET A 587 8.94 -26.73 -18.29
CA MET A 587 10.36 -26.38 -18.31
C MET A 587 11.10 -27.23 -19.36
N ASP A 588 11.92 -26.59 -20.19
CA ASP A 588 12.73 -27.33 -21.15
C ASP A 588 13.93 -28.02 -20.48
N SER A 589 14.59 -28.93 -21.21
CA SER A 589 15.68 -29.74 -20.66
C SER A 589 16.93 -28.92 -20.32
N GLU A 590 17.15 -27.77 -20.96
CA GLU A 590 18.32 -26.91 -20.73
C GLU A 590 18.12 -26.05 -19.48
N GLU A 591 16.92 -25.48 -19.32
CA GLU A 591 16.49 -24.76 -18.11
C GLU A 591 16.52 -25.69 -16.88
N TYR A 592 16.00 -26.92 -17.02
CA TYR A 592 16.01 -27.93 -15.96
C TYR A 592 17.44 -28.30 -15.52
N ALA A 593 18.33 -28.53 -16.49
CA ALA A 593 19.73 -28.86 -16.21
C ALA A 593 20.46 -27.69 -15.53
N THR A 594 20.23 -26.47 -16.00
CA THR A 594 20.83 -25.25 -15.42
C THR A 594 20.36 -25.03 -13.99
N TYR A 595 19.06 -25.15 -13.74
CA TYR A 595 18.47 -25.00 -12.42
C TYR A 595 18.98 -26.06 -11.44
N SER A 596 18.97 -27.33 -11.84
CA SER A 596 19.44 -28.45 -11.02
C SER A 596 20.92 -28.31 -10.66
N LYS A 597 21.76 -27.92 -11.63
CA LYS A 597 23.18 -27.68 -11.40
C LYS A 597 23.42 -26.56 -10.39
N ARG A 598 22.70 -25.43 -10.53
CA ARG A 598 22.82 -24.29 -9.60
C ARG A 598 22.43 -24.70 -8.18
N LEU A 599 21.31 -25.40 -8.02
CA LEU A 599 20.85 -25.87 -6.71
C LEU A 599 21.85 -26.85 -6.08
N SER A 600 22.28 -27.85 -6.85
CA SER A 600 23.21 -28.86 -6.35
C SER A 600 24.55 -28.25 -5.94
N ASN A 601 25.07 -27.27 -6.70
CA ASN A 601 26.30 -26.57 -6.33
C ASN A 601 26.14 -25.79 -5.00
N GLY A 602 25.03 -25.07 -4.83
CA GLY A 602 24.76 -24.35 -3.58
C GLY A 602 24.64 -25.28 -2.36
N LEU A 603 24.06 -26.48 -2.55
CA LEU A 603 24.01 -27.49 -1.50
C LEU A 603 25.40 -28.08 -1.17
N ILE A 604 26.25 -28.31 -2.18
CA ILE A 604 27.62 -28.77 -1.98
C ILE A 604 28.43 -27.73 -1.21
N GLU A 605 28.37 -26.46 -1.60
CA GLU A 605 29.04 -25.37 -0.89
C GLU A 605 28.57 -25.26 0.57
N LEU A 606 27.27 -25.45 0.81
CA LEU A 606 26.71 -25.48 2.15
C LEU A 606 27.28 -26.66 2.97
N LEU A 607 27.32 -27.87 2.41
CA LEU A 607 27.85 -29.07 3.07
C LEU A 607 29.33 -28.91 3.42
N GLU A 608 30.14 -28.39 2.49
CA GLU A 608 31.57 -28.13 2.72
C GLU A 608 31.81 -27.10 3.82
N LYS A 609 30.93 -26.08 3.90
CA LYS A 609 31.00 -25.01 4.89
C LYS A 609 30.54 -25.44 6.27
N THR A 610 29.42 -26.16 6.38
CA THR A 610 28.80 -26.50 7.67
C THR A 610 29.28 -27.83 8.24
N LYS A 611 29.75 -28.76 7.40
CA LYS A 611 30.23 -30.11 7.78
C LYS A 611 29.34 -30.81 8.81
N PRO A 612 28.04 -31.00 8.49
CA PRO A 612 27.11 -31.62 9.43
C PRO A 612 27.49 -33.10 9.64
N ALA A 613 27.21 -33.64 10.82
CA ALA A 613 27.40 -35.09 11.06
C ALA A 613 26.37 -35.93 10.29
N ARG A 614 25.15 -35.40 10.11
CA ARG A 614 24.01 -36.07 9.47
C ARG A 614 23.12 -35.06 8.76
N ILE A 615 22.52 -35.45 7.65
CA ILE A 615 21.49 -34.68 6.94
C ILE A 615 20.25 -35.55 6.64
N ALA A 616 19.09 -34.92 6.55
CA ALA A 616 17.88 -35.54 6.02
C ALA A 616 17.64 -35.02 4.60
N SER A 617 17.38 -35.91 3.64
CA SER A 617 17.19 -35.55 2.23
C SER A 617 16.06 -36.36 1.59
N PHE A 618 15.37 -35.75 0.61
CA PHE A 618 14.41 -36.45 -0.25
C PHE A 618 15.10 -36.83 -1.56
N LEU A 619 14.78 -38.00 -2.11
CA LEU A 619 15.35 -38.41 -3.39
C LEU A 619 14.50 -37.87 -4.55
N PRO A 620 15.09 -37.08 -5.46
CA PRO A 620 14.33 -36.41 -6.51
C PRO A 620 13.83 -37.40 -7.55
N LYS A 621 12.58 -37.21 -7.98
CA LYS A 621 11.97 -37.95 -9.08
C LYS A 621 12.21 -37.23 -10.41
N ILE A 622 13.19 -37.70 -11.19
CA ILE A 622 13.68 -37.04 -12.41
C ILE A 622 12.60 -36.94 -13.50
N ASP A 623 11.81 -37.99 -13.68
CA ASP A 623 10.67 -38.03 -14.62
C ASP A 623 9.54 -37.09 -14.20
N ALA A 624 9.57 -36.57 -12.97
CA ALA A 624 8.68 -35.53 -12.51
C ALA A 624 9.26 -34.10 -12.68
N HIS A 625 10.46 -33.94 -13.26
CA HIS A 625 11.21 -32.67 -13.33
C HIS A 625 11.50 -32.06 -11.94
N GLU A 626 11.79 -32.91 -10.95
CA GLU A 626 12.33 -32.45 -9.66
C GLU A 626 13.81 -32.10 -9.79
N PRO A 627 14.29 -31.04 -9.11
CA PRO A 627 15.69 -30.62 -9.20
C PRO A 627 16.63 -31.77 -8.85
N ASP A 628 17.61 -32.04 -9.71
CA ASP A 628 18.54 -33.14 -9.48
C ASP A 628 19.58 -32.74 -8.41
N ILE A 629 19.40 -33.29 -7.20
CA ILE A 629 20.29 -33.08 -6.05
C ILE A 629 21.17 -34.29 -5.75
N ARG A 630 21.19 -35.32 -6.63
CA ARG A 630 22.06 -36.49 -6.45
C ARG A 630 23.55 -36.14 -6.32
N PRO A 631 24.10 -35.16 -7.06
CA PRO A 631 25.50 -34.77 -6.87
C PRO A 631 25.78 -34.19 -5.47
N ALA A 632 24.80 -33.53 -4.85
CA ALA A 632 24.93 -33.04 -3.47
C ALA A 632 24.90 -34.19 -2.45
N ILE A 633 24.12 -35.24 -2.69
CA ILE A 633 24.09 -36.46 -1.86
C ILE A 633 25.43 -37.21 -1.98
N GLU A 634 25.98 -37.33 -3.18
CA GLU A 634 27.29 -37.94 -3.42
C GLU A 634 28.42 -37.14 -2.74
N ALA A 635 28.34 -35.81 -2.78
CA ALA A 635 29.27 -34.95 -2.04
C ALA A 635 29.13 -35.13 -0.52
N ALA A 636 27.91 -35.28 0.00
CA ALA A 636 27.68 -35.56 1.43
C ALA A 636 28.37 -36.88 1.84
N TRP A 637 28.21 -37.95 1.06
CA TRP A 637 28.91 -39.22 1.31
C TRP A 637 30.44 -39.08 1.23
N ALA A 638 30.96 -38.34 0.25
CA ALA A 638 32.40 -38.08 0.12
C ALA A 638 32.97 -37.29 1.30
N LEU A 639 32.16 -36.46 1.95
CA LEU A 639 32.49 -35.71 3.15
C LEU A 639 32.31 -36.51 4.45
N GLY A 640 31.83 -37.76 4.38
CA GLY A 640 31.55 -38.60 5.54
C GLY A 640 30.29 -38.21 6.31
N VAL A 641 29.38 -37.48 5.67
CA VAL A 641 28.09 -37.08 6.24
C VAL A 641 27.09 -38.23 6.09
N GLU A 642 26.41 -38.60 7.18
CA GLU A 642 25.35 -39.61 7.14
C GLU A 642 24.09 -39.03 6.47
N VAL A 643 23.60 -39.67 5.40
CA VAL A 643 22.42 -39.21 4.65
C VAL A 643 21.22 -40.06 5.02
N MET A 644 20.20 -39.43 5.61
CA MET A 644 18.94 -40.07 5.97
C MET A 644 17.87 -39.76 4.94
N VAL A 645 17.18 -40.79 4.43
CA VAL A 645 16.13 -40.66 3.42
C VAL A 645 14.82 -41.23 3.96
N PRO A 646 13.66 -40.61 3.68
CA PRO A 646 12.38 -41.10 4.17
C PRO A 646 11.98 -42.41 3.49
N LYS A 647 11.50 -43.34 4.30
CA LYS A 647 10.71 -44.51 3.92
C LYS A 647 9.27 -44.25 4.35
N TRP A 648 8.34 -44.37 3.41
CA TRP A 648 6.93 -44.08 3.64
C TRP A 648 6.05 -45.17 3.02
N SER A 649 4.81 -45.29 3.51
CA SER A 649 3.82 -46.24 3.00
C SER A 649 2.57 -45.50 2.58
N SER A 650 1.97 -45.88 1.46
CA SER A 650 0.67 -45.33 1.02
C SER A 650 -0.47 -45.62 2.01
N GLN A 651 -0.25 -46.51 2.98
CA GLN A 651 -1.22 -46.89 4.01
C GLN A 651 -1.08 -46.10 5.32
N SER A 652 -0.02 -45.31 5.51
CA SER A 652 0.21 -44.51 6.72
C SER A 652 0.77 -43.12 6.39
N PRO A 653 0.28 -42.04 7.04
CA PRO A 653 0.86 -40.71 6.88
C PRO A 653 2.24 -40.55 7.56
N GLU A 654 2.67 -41.54 8.35
CA GLU A 654 3.96 -41.52 9.04
C GLU A 654 5.12 -41.88 8.09
N MET A 655 6.27 -41.23 8.27
CA MET A 655 7.50 -41.50 7.53
C MET A 655 8.65 -41.74 8.50
N THR A 656 9.50 -42.72 8.18
CA THR A 656 10.71 -43.02 8.95
C THR A 656 11.93 -42.69 8.12
N PHE A 657 12.89 -41.95 8.68
CA PHE A 657 14.14 -41.64 8.00
C PHE A 657 15.16 -42.75 8.26
N LEU A 658 15.68 -43.36 7.20
CA LEU A 658 16.67 -44.44 7.27
C LEU A 658 17.98 -44.01 6.58
N PRO A 659 19.14 -44.44 7.10
CA PRO A 659 20.42 -44.07 6.53
C PRO A 659 20.63 -44.80 5.19
N ILE A 660 21.22 -44.09 4.23
CA ILE A 660 21.74 -44.68 2.99
C ILE A 660 23.21 -44.28 2.83
N SER A 661 24.02 -45.24 2.39
CA SER A 661 25.46 -45.07 2.16
C SER A 661 25.83 -45.17 0.69
N SER A 662 24.92 -45.67 -0.15
CA SER A 662 25.07 -45.74 -1.59
C SER A 662 23.71 -45.74 -2.31
N TRP A 663 23.74 -45.58 -3.63
CA TRP A 663 22.54 -45.74 -4.47
C TRP A 663 22.03 -47.20 -4.53
N GLU A 664 22.79 -48.18 -4.06
CA GLU A 664 22.33 -49.58 -3.97
C GLU A 664 21.39 -49.80 -2.76
N ASP A 665 21.42 -48.91 -1.77
CA ASP A 665 20.57 -48.97 -0.58
C ASP A 665 19.14 -48.49 -0.83
N VAL A 666 18.80 -48.13 -2.07
CA VAL A 666 17.49 -47.63 -2.45
C VAL A 666 16.87 -48.44 -3.57
N ALA A 667 15.56 -48.67 -3.48
CA ALA A 667 14.76 -49.28 -4.53
C ALA A 667 13.58 -48.37 -4.88
N GLN A 668 13.11 -48.50 -6.11
CA GLN A 668 11.95 -47.77 -6.59
C GLN A 668 10.66 -48.41 -6.07
N ASP A 669 9.75 -47.61 -5.54
CA ASP A 669 8.42 -48.05 -5.14
C ASP A 669 7.45 -48.17 -6.34
N ASP A 670 6.22 -48.60 -6.05
CA ASP A 670 5.14 -48.76 -7.04
C ASP A 670 4.68 -47.43 -7.67
N GLN A 671 5.04 -46.29 -7.08
CA GLN A 671 4.76 -44.94 -7.57
C GLN A 671 5.96 -44.28 -8.24
N GLY A 672 7.09 -44.98 -8.33
CA GLY A 672 8.29 -44.52 -8.99
C GLY A 672 9.23 -43.68 -8.14
N TYR A 673 9.04 -43.58 -6.82
CA TYR A 673 9.95 -42.90 -5.90
C TYR A 673 11.04 -43.84 -5.41
N LEU A 674 12.28 -43.33 -5.28
CA LEU A 674 13.36 -44.07 -4.64
C LEU A 674 13.22 -44.00 -3.12
N GLN A 675 13.18 -45.16 -2.48
CA GLN A 675 13.11 -45.30 -1.03
C GLN A 675 14.17 -46.28 -0.53
N PRO A 676 14.62 -46.16 0.74
CA PRO A 676 15.56 -47.11 1.33
C PRO A 676 15.02 -48.55 1.30
N HIS A 677 15.82 -49.48 0.75
CA HIS A 677 15.50 -50.90 0.63
C HIS A 677 16.69 -51.75 1.10
N GLY A 678 16.42 -52.85 1.80
CA GLY A 678 17.48 -53.77 2.25
C GLY A 678 17.90 -53.66 3.71
N HIS A 679 17.43 -52.64 4.44
CA HIS A 679 17.47 -52.66 5.91
C HIS A 679 16.40 -53.66 6.40
N GLY A 680 16.84 -54.86 6.78
CA GLY A 680 15.97 -55.85 7.44
C GLY A 680 15.29 -55.24 8.67
N GLU A 681 14.15 -55.81 9.06
CA GLU A 681 13.36 -55.43 10.26
C GLU A 681 14.10 -55.66 11.60
N ASN A 682 15.42 -55.48 11.65
CA ASN A 682 16.20 -55.50 12.87
C ASN A 682 16.59 -54.07 13.23
N GLU A 683 15.87 -53.54 14.23
CA GLU A 683 16.34 -52.64 15.28
C GLU A 683 17.65 -51.87 14.98
N TYR A 684 17.51 -50.61 14.58
CA TYR A 684 18.55 -49.62 14.82
C TYR A 684 18.43 -49.18 16.30
N GLU A 685 19.01 -49.95 17.22
CA GLU A 685 19.28 -49.46 18.57
C GLU A 685 20.37 -48.38 18.48
N GLY A 686 19.96 -47.11 18.54
CA GLY A 686 20.90 -46.02 18.78
C GLY A 686 21.59 -46.20 20.13
N PRO A 687 22.80 -45.63 20.33
CA PRO A 687 23.53 -45.73 21.60
C PRO A 687 22.78 -45.20 22.83
N ASP A 688 21.70 -44.43 22.62
CA ASP A 688 21.00 -43.69 23.67
C ASP A 688 19.49 -43.97 23.76
N GLY A 689 18.99 -45.11 23.27
CA GLY A 689 17.70 -45.70 23.70
C GLY A 689 16.46 -44.80 23.77
N GLY A 690 16.39 -43.72 22.99
CA GLY A 690 15.33 -42.71 23.05
C GLY A 690 14.63 -42.58 21.70
N VAL A 691 13.32 -42.86 21.70
CA VAL A 691 12.44 -42.65 20.55
C VAL A 691 12.24 -41.14 20.35
N HIS A 692 12.52 -40.62 19.15
CA HIS A 692 12.13 -39.28 18.71
C HIS A 692 11.39 -39.36 17.38
#